data_AF-A0A5C8U6E6-F1
#
_entry.id   AF-A0A5C8U6E6-F1
#
_cell.length_a   1.000
_cell.length_b   1.000
_cell.length_c   1.000
_cell.angle_alpha   90.00
_cell.angle_beta   90.00
_cell.angle_gamma   90.00
#
_symmetry.space_group_name_H-M   'P 1'
#
loop_
_entity.id
_entity.type
_entity.pdbx_description
1 polymer ?
#
loop_
_entity_poly.entity_id
_entity_poly.type
_entity_poly.pdbx_seq_one_letter_code
_entity_poly.pdbx_strand_id
1 'polypeptide(L)'
;FEAKAPAAALERLRAVQPRPILTDRAAHLPQIATFLDRTPNAAIVWISDGIEDAGTGFSKSLSELMTKHGTALTVLKAEQPPALALAGGEAGGQLKAHVLRAAPNGRDAGVVRALDLKGLPLAEMPFTFEPAATEAEIGFDLPVEIRNTIARLEVAGERSAGAVVLMDERGKRRRVGLVFGGTADQAQPLLAPTYYLSRALTPFADVQQSRGGQGTAEAIGQMLDNQVTVLVLADVGALDDKTLGRVEKFVDEGGLLLRFAGPRLAAGNDPLVPVRLRRGGRNLGGTLSWDNPKTVADFPPESPFAGLKPPADIGVRRQILAEPDGDLPAKTWASLQDGTPVVTAEKRGQGLLVLFHVTADTTWSNLPLSGLFVDMLRRVVGMAGSGAKPATGDGSQAKAAVLAPRLTLDGFGALGSPPASATAVSADYGDRATHDHPPGFYGPAEDGISVNALKADDRLKPLDISGIAGARIGGLGGAETLDLRAVLFSLALALLILDTLAGLWLGGFLGRGRGGSGNGLIGRLRSRPALIAFFAVGLFALSPSASPARAEGGPSVRAGNTESALITRLAYVTTGDEAVDTASRSGLSGLTQVLAARTALEPGEPAAIDPAKDELAFYPLIYWPIVAGRPQPSEAAIRKIDAFMRNGGTVIFDTRDAQVARPGGPPTPEGLYLRKMLATLEVPELEPIPSDHVLTKAFYLVDTFPGRYTTGQTWVEALPPAPTDGAERRPARAGDGVTPIIITGNDLAAAWAFSKDGAPLYPMSGGDQRQREMAFRGGVNIVIYTLTGNYKADQVHVPALLERLGQ
;
A
#
# COMPACT_ATOMS: atom_id res chain seq x y z
N PHE A 1 12.49 55.25 12.99
CA PHE A 1 13.28 55.61 11.81
C PHE A 1 14.35 56.61 12.22
N GLU A 2 15.59 56.40 11.77
CA GLU A 2 16.75 57.24 12.09
C GLU A 2 17.25 57.81 10.76
N ALA A 3 17.36 59.14 10.64
CA ALA A 3 17.91 59.75 9.44
C ALA A 3 19.41 59.43 9.35
N LYS A 4 19.88 58.95 8.21
CA LYS A 4 21.28 58.52 8.02
C LYS A 4 21.88 59.16 6.77
N ALA A 5 23.20 59.36 6.81
CA ALA A 5 23.96 59.72 5.62
C ALA A 5 23.87 58.60 4.55
N PRO A 6 23.96 58.92 3.25
CA PRO A 6 23.78 57.95 2.16
C PRO A 6 24.67 56.71 2.28
N ALA A 7 25.94 56.85 2.66
CA ALA A 7 26.86 55.73 2.85
C ALA A 7 26.39 54.78 3.97
N ALA A 8 25.97 55.33 5.11
CA ALA A 8 25.45 54.54 6.23
C ALA A 8 24.09 53.87 5.90
N ALA A 9 23.26 54.52 5.08
CA ALA A 9 22.03 53.93 4.56
C ALA A 9 22.33 52.76 3.60
N LEU A 10 23.34 52.90 2.73
CA LEU A 10 23.77 51.85 1.81
C LEU A 10 24.33 50.63 2.54
N GLU A 11 25.19 50.84 3.55
CA GLU A 11 25.71 49.76 4.40
C GLU A 11 24.58 49.03 5.14
N ARG A 12 23.58 49.78 5.63
CA ARG A 12 22.39 49.16 6.23
C ARG A 12 21.60 48.35 5.21
N LEU A 13 21.39 48.88 4.00
CA LEU A 13 20.67 48.19 2.93
C LEU A 13 21.38 46.87 2.54
N ARG A 14 22.71 46.87 2.48
CA ARG A 14 23.53 45.67 2.23
C ARG A 14 23.41 44.61 3.33
N ALA A 15 23.10 45.03 4.56
CA ALA A 15 22.91 44.13 5.69
C ALA A 15 21.47 43.58 5.80
N VAL A 16 20.50 44.13 5.05
CA VAL A 16 19.12 43.62 5.06
C VAL A 16 19.08 42.28 4.33
N GLN A 17 18.63 41.25 5.03
CA GLN A 17 18.38 39.93 4.45
C GLN A 17 16.88 39.73 4.21
N PRO A 18 16.50 38.99 3.16
CA PRO A 18 15.11 38.60 2.95
C PRO A 18 14.60 37.78 4.14
N ARG A 19 13.31 37.92 4.44
CA ARG A 19 12.64 37.14 5.48
C ARG A 19 11.82 36.02 4.84
N PRO A 20 11.69 34.86 5.49
CA PRO A 20 11.04 33.67 4.93
C PRO A 20 9.51 33.71 5.07
N ILE A 21 8.87 34.87 4.91
CA ILE A 21 7.43 35.04 5.13
C ILE A 21 6.81 35.79 3.95
N LEU A 22 5.53 35.57 3.72
CA LEU A 22 4.76 36.39 2.78
C LEU A 22 4.73 37.84 3.25
N THR A 23 4.74 38.75 2.29
CA THR A 23 4.73 40.19 2.55
C THR A 23 3.34 40.63 3.03
N ASP A 24 3.31 41.45 4.08
CA ASP A 24 2.14 42.23 4.51
C ASP A 24 2.48 43.72 4.42
N ARG A 25 2.28 44.32 3.24
CA ARG A 25 2.66 45.71 3.01
C ARG A 25 1.73 46.68 3.72
N ALA A 26 0.47 46.29 3.94
CA ALA A 26 -0.53 47.12 4.60
C ALA A 26 -0.13 47.45 6.05
N ALA A 27 0.50 46.50 6.76
CA ALA A 27 1.02 46.71 8.11
C ALA A 27 2.02 47.88 8.23
N HIS A 28 2.68 48.28 7.14
CA HIS A 28 3.66 49.36 7.13
C HIS A 28 3.07 50.76 6.86
N LEU A 29 1.83 50.85 6.37
CA LEU A 29 1.20 52.14 6.00
C LEU A 29 1.17 53.17 7.16
N PRO A 30 0.82 52.81 8.41
CA PRO A 30 0.80 53.78 9.51
C PRO A 30 2.19 54.35 9.85
N GLN A 31 3.23 53.52 9.70
CA GLN A 31 4.61 53.92 9.95
C GLN A 31 5.12 54.86 8.86
N ILE A 32 4.76 54.60 7.60
CA ILE A 32 5.06 55.48 6.47
C ILE A 32 4.35 56.82 6.66
N ALA A 33 3.07 56.83 7.03
CA ALA A 33 2.31 58.05 7.30
C ALA A 33 2.99 58.91 8.38
N THR A 34 3.34 58.30 9.51
CA THR A 34 4.02 59.00 10.62
C THR A 34 5.38 59.57 10.19
N PHE A 35 6.09 58.90 9.27
CA PHE A 35 7.36 59.40 8.75
C PHE A 35 7.18 60.62 7.85
N LEU A 36 6.17 60.60 6.98
CA LEU A 36 5.83 61.72 6.09
C LEU A 36 5.31 62.93 6.86
N ASP A 37 4.56 62.74 7.94
CA ASP A 37 4.14 63.82 8.85
C ASP A 37 5.35 64.57 9.43
N ARG A 38 6.44 63.86 9.73
CA ARG A 38 7.67 64.44 10.32
C ARG A 38 8.64 64.98 9.29
N THR A 39 8.55 64.53 8.04
CA THR A 39 9.53 64.79 6.99
C THR A 39 8.84 65.30 5.73
N PRO A 40 8.33 66.54 5.74
CA PRO A 40 7.70 67.12 4.57
C PRO A 40 8.68 67.18 3.40
N ASN A 41 8.19 66.94 2.18
CA ASN A 41 8.98 66.85 0.93
C ASN A 41 9.92 65.65 0.80
N ALA A 42 9.75 64.60 1.60
CA ALA A 42 10.44 63.33 1.33
C ALA A 42 10.05 62.76 -0.04
N ALA A 43 10.95 62.02 -0.69
CA ALA A 43 10.64 61.22 -1.87
C ALA A 43 10.63 59.74 -1.49
N ILE A 44 9.68 58.98 -2.02
CA ILE A 44 9.57 57.54 -1.75
C ILE A 44 10.01 56.75 -2.97
N VAL A 45 10.91 55.80 -2.76
CA VAL A 45 11.29 54.80 -3.76
C VAL A 45 10.88 53.43 -3.22
N TRP A 46 9.98 52.76 -3.94
CA TRP A 46 9.55 51.39 -3.64
C TRP A 46 10.16 50.43 -4.64
N ILE A 47 11.01 49.52 -4.16
CA ILE A 47 11.50 48.38 -4.93
C ILE A 47 10.51 47.22 -4.76
N SER A 48 9.85 46.83 -5.84
CA SER A 48 8.78 45.82 -5.83
C SER A 48 9.24 44.52 -6.51
N ASP A 49 8.83 43.39 -5.94
CA ASP A 49 8.97 42.04 -6.50
C ASP A 49 7.95 41.75 -7.62
N GLY A 50 6.94 42.62 -7.78
CA GLY A 50 5.87 42.46 -8.76
C GLY A 50 4.81 41.42 -8.38
N ILE A 51 4.76 40.97 -7.12
CA ILE A 51 3.80 39.98 -6.62
C ILE A 51 2.81 40.66 -5.67
N GLU A 52 1.53 40.37 -5.83
CA GLU A 52 0.47 40.89 -4.98
C GLU A 52 0.48 40.24 -3.58
N ASP A 53 0.13 41.01 -2.55
CA ASP A 53 -0.05 40.48 -1.20
C ASP A 53 -1.30 39.59 -1.13
N ALA A 54 -1.41 38.78 -0.08
CA ALA A 54 -2.64 38.02 0.18
C ALA A 54 -3.85 38.91 0.55
N GLY A 55 -3.61 40.17 0.94
CA GLY A 55 -4.64 41.16 1.28
C GLY A 55 -4.93 42.12 0.12
N THR A 56 -6.13 42.70 0.09
CA THR A 56 -6.56 43.63 -0.97
C THR A 56 -6.36 45.09 -0.57
N GLY A 57 -6.05 45.96 -1.54
CA GLY A 57 -6.20 47.41 -1.39
C GLY A 57 -4.95 48.21 -0.99
N PHE A 58 -3.79 47.58 -0.78
CA PHE A 58 -2.54 48.30 -0.44
C PHE A 58 -2.21 49.42 -1.43
N SER A 59 -2.25 49.14 -2.75
CA SER A 59 -1.96 50.13 -3.80
C SER A 59 -2.86 51.37 -3.69
N LYS A 60 -4.16 51.18 -3.40
CA LYS A 60 -5.12 52.28 -3.23
C LYS A 60 -4.80 53.10 -1.97
N SER A 61 -4.58 52.45 -0.83
CA SER A 61 -4.26 53.14 0.43
C SER A 61 -2.91 53.87 0.37
N LEU A 62 -1.93 53.32 -0.35
CA LEU A 62 -0.66 54.00 -0.60
C LEU A 62 -0.86 55.25 -1.47
N SER A 63 -1.68 55.15 -2.53
CA SER A 63 -2.04 56.27 -3.42
C SER A 63 -2.70 57.43 -2.66
N GLU A 64 -3.67 57.10 -1.79
CA GLU A 64 -4.35 58.07 -0.91
C GLU A 64 -3.36 58.74 0.04
N LEU A 65 -2.43 57.98 0.62
CA LEU A 65 -1.38 58.51 1.49
C LEU A 65 -0.43 59.45 0.74
N MET A 66 0.02 59.09 -0.46
CA MET A 66 0.90 59.94 -1.27
C MET A 66 0.20 61.26 -1.65
N THR A 67 -1.08 61.18 -2.03
CA THR A 67 -1.90 62.34 -2.41
C THR A 67 -2.08 63.29 -1.23
N LYS A 68 -2.38 62.76 -0.03
CA LYS A 68 -2.53 63.55 1.20
C LYS A 68 -1.27 64.36 1.53
N HIS A 69 -0.09 63.79 1.30
CA HIS A 69 1.20 64.42 1.65
C HIS A 69 1.89 65.11 0.46
N GLY A 70 1.28 65.14 -0.73
CA GLY A 70 1.90 65.70 -1.95
C GLY A 70 3.26 65.09 -2.29
N THR A 71 3.47 63.81 -1.93
CA THR A 71 4.78 63.15 -2.00
C THR A 71 4.95 62.38 -3.31
N ALA A 72 6.11 62.53 -3.95
CA ALA A 72 6.44 61.77 -5.16
C ALA A 72 6.81 60.32 -4.83
N LEU A 73 6.18 59.36 -5.53
CA LEU A 73 6.45 57.94 -5.43
C LEU A 73 7.09 57.42 -6.72
N THR A 74 8.23 56.73 -6.59
CA THR A 74 8.87 55.99 -7.67
C THR A 74 8.80 54.50 -7.37
N VAL A 75 8.22 53.71 -8.26
CA VAL A 75 8.14 52.25 -8.15
C VAL A 75 9.15 51.63 -9.11
N LEU A 76 10.14 50.94 -8.56
CA LEU A 76 11.12 50.17 -9.33
C LEU A 76 10.70 48.71 -9.33
N LYS A 77 10.44 48.15 -10.51
CA LYS A 77 10.03 46.74 -10.66
C LYS A 77 10.74 46.08 -11.83
N ALA A 78 10.75 44.76 -11.85
CA ALA A 78 11.12 44.01 -13.04
C ALA A 78 10.01 44.14 -14.11
N GLU A 79 10.37 43.94 -15.38
CA GLU A 79 9.37 43.92 -16.46
C GLU A 79 8.32 42.84 -16.20
N GLN A 80 8.77 41.64 -15.82
CA GLN A 80 7.97 40.50 -15.42
C GLN A 80 8.42 39.99 -14.04
N PRO A 81 7.50 39.55 -13.14
CA PRO A 81 7.88 39.02 -11.83
C PRO A 81 8.74 37.75 -11.98
N PRO A 82 10.01 37.76 -11.55
CA PRO A 82 10.95 36.68 -11.86
C PRO A 82 10.83 35.45 -10.95
N ALA A 83 10.11 35.60 -9.83
CA ALA A 83 10.05 34.60 -8.77
C ALA A 83 9.27 33.35 -9.20
N LEU A 84 9.81 32.20 -8.81
CA LEU A 84 9.07 30.94 -8.79
C LEU A 84 8.78 30.58 -7.34
N ALA A 85 7.63 29.95 -7.11
CA ALA A 85 7.27 29.41 -5.81
C ALA A 85 6.85 27.94 -5.94
N LEU A 86 6.81 27.24 -4.81
CA LEU A 86 6.43 25.85 -4.73
C LEU A 86 5.31 25.71 -3.68
N ALA A 87 4.23 25.06 -4.07
CA ALA A 87 3.12 24.70 -3.18
C ALA A 87 2.78 23.21 -3.34
N GLY A 88 2.03 22.65 -2.39
CA GLY A 88 1.61 21.24 -2.41
C GLY A 88 2.41 20.38 -1.44
N GLY A 89 2.00 19.12 -1.27
CA GLY A 89 2.61 18.22 -0.30
C GLY A 89 2.06 16.81 -0.37
N GLU A 90 0.77 16.62 -0.71
CA GLU A 90 0.20 15.31 -0.99
C GLU A 90 -1.24 15.40 -1.50
N ALA A 91 -1.57 14.67 -2.56
CA ALA A 91 -2.95 14.52 -3.03
C ALA A 91 -3.18 13.09 -3.56
N GLY A 92 -4.22 12.42 -3.05
CA GLY A 92 -4.62 11.09 -3.55
C GLY A 92 -3.59 9.97 -3.36
N GLY A 93 -2.73 10.08 -2.34
CA GLY A 93 -1.70 9.06 -2.04
C GLY A 93 -0.40 9.21 -2.85
N GLN A 94 -0.31 10.19 -3.76
CA GLN A 94 0.90 10.55 -4.50
C GLN A 94 1.50 11.86 -3.95
N LEU A 95 2.84 11.92 -3.94
CA LEU A 95 3.56 13.15 -3.63
C LEU A 95 3.48 14.07 -4.85
N LYS A 96 2.74 15.17 -4.73
CA LYS A 96 2.53 16.15 -5.78
C LYS A 96 2.93 17.55 -5.32
N ALA A 97 3.54 18.31 -6.21
CA ALA A 97 3.90 19.70 -6.00
C ALA A 97 3.50 20.56 -7.21
N HIS A 98 3.23 21.82 -6.95
CA HIS A 98 2.82 22.82 -7.93
C HIS A 98 3.86 23.93 -7.95
N VAL A 99 4.50 24.12 -9.10
CA VAL A 99 5.38 25.26 -9.33
C VAL A 99 4.51 26.43 -9.78
N LEU A 100 4.66 27.56 -9.09
CA LEU A 100 3.84 28.74 -9.26
C LEU A 100 4.66 29.91 -9.77
N ARG A 101 4.07 30.72 -10.65
CA ARG A 101 4.60 32.03 -11.07
C ARG A 101 3.46 33.04 -11.15
N ALA A 102 3.72 34.31 -10.83
CA ALA A 102 2.69 35.35 -10.88
C ALA A 102 2.24 35.65 -12.32
N ALA A 103 3.17 35.67 -13.27
CA ALA A 103 2.92 35.86 -14.69
C ALA A 103 3.99 35.10 -15.49
N PRO A 104 3.77 34.83 -16.79
CA PRO A 104 4.82 34.37 -17.69
C PRO A 104 6.04 35.30 -17.63
N ASN A 105 7.19 34.74 -17.30
CA ASN A 105 8.41 35.46 -16.96
C ASN A 105 9.66 34.95 -17.69
N GLY A 106 9.48 34.16 -18.76
CA GLY A 106 10.55 33.52 -19.53
C GLY A 106 11.21 32.30 -18.87
N ARG A 107 10.80 31.95 -17.64
CA ARG A 107 11.23 30.72 -16.94
C ARG A 107 10.19 29.63 -17.14
N ASP A 108 10.11 29.15 -18.38
CA ASP A 108 9.08 28.19 -18.78
C ASP A 108 9.40 26.75 -18.40
N ALA A 109 10.65 26.43 -18.04
CA ALA A 109 11.04 25.10 -17.60
C ALA A 109 12.10 25.16 -16.48
N GLY A 110 12.20 24.07 -15.73
CA GLY A 110 13.19 23.90 -14.68
C GLY A 110 13.13 22.52 -14.05
N VAL A 111 13.72 22.38 -12.87
CA VAL A 111 13.77 21.12 -12.12
C VAL A 111 13.33 21.38 -10.68
N VAL A 112 12.52 20.49 -10.13
CA VAL A 112 12.25 20.41 -8.69
C VAL A 112 13.00 19.23 -8.11
N ARG A 113 13.68 19.46 -6.97
CA ARG A 113 14.49 18.47 -6.28
C ARG A 113 13.80 18.04 -5.00
N ALA A 114 13.78 16.75 -4.75
CA ALA A 114 13.40 16.18 -3.47
C ALA A 114 14.68 15.86 -2.68
N LEU A 115 14.79 16.40 -1.47
CA LEU A 115 15.97 16.33 -0.63
C LEU A 115 15.64 15.65 0.71
N ASP A 116 16.61 14.93 1.27
CA ASP A 116 16.56 14.50 2.66
C ASP A 116 16.83 15.65 3.64
N LEU A 117 16.78 15.37 4.95
CA LEU A 117 17.06 16.38 6.00
C LEU A 117 18.51 16.90 5.98
N LYS A 118 19.44 16.16 5.36
CA LYS A 118 20.87 16.53 5.23
C LYS A 118 21.15 17.29 3.93
N GLY A 119 20.15 17.47 3.05
CA GLY A 119 20.30 18.13 1.77
C GLY A 119 20.80 17.23 0.63
N LEU A 120 20.78 15.91 0.80
CA LEU A 120 21.08 14.96 -0.27
C LEU A 120 19.90 14.88 -1.25
N PRO A 121 20.11 15.04 -2.57
CA PRO A 121 19.06 14.84 -3.56
C PRO A 121 18.68 13.36 -3.67
N LEU A 122 17.41 13.08 -3.40
CA LEU A 122 16.79 11.77 -3.51
C LEU A 122 16.10 11.57 -4.88
N ALA A 123 15.55 12.64 -5.44
CA ALA A 123 14.94 12.65 -6.77
C ALA A 123 14.97 14.05 -7.40
N GLU A 124 14.95 14.12 -8.72
CA GLU A 124 14.86 15.35 -9.49
C GLU A 124 13.83 15.19 -10.60
N MET A 125 12.83 16.07 -10.65
CA MET A 125 11.74 16.02 -11.62
C MET A 125 11.72 17.31 -12.45
N PRO A 126 11.74 17.22 -13.78
CA PRO A 126 11.59 18.40 -14.62
C PRO A 126 10.16 18.92 -14.56
N PHE A 127 9.98 20.23 -14.74
CA PHE A 127 8.68 20.85 -14.97
C PHE A 127 8.75 21.78 -16.17
N THR A 128 7.59 21.93 -16.81
CA THR A 128 7.38 22.85 -17.92
C THR A 128 6.04 23.54 -17.72
N PHE A 129 6.00 24.86 -17.89
CA PHE A 129 4.76 25.62 -17.96
C PHE A 129 4.21 25.60 -19.38
N GLU A 130 2.93 25.31 -19.51
CA GLU A 130 2.20 25.57 -20.75
C GLU A 130 2.20 27.07 -21.09
N PRO A 131 2.06 27.45 -22.37
CA PRO A 131 1.99 28.85 -22.79
C PRO A 131 0.96 29.63 -21.97
N ALA A 132 1.38 30.76 -21.40
CA ALA A 132 0.58 31.61 -20.51
C ALA A 132 0.11 30.99 -19.17
N ALA A 133 0.43 29.72 -18.89
CA ALA A 133 0.09 29.10 -17.60
C ALA A 133 0.92 29.70 -16.47
N THR A 134 0.30 29.85 -15.29
CA THR A 134 0.93 30.34 -14.05
C THR A 134 1.22 29.21 -13.05
N GLU A 135 0.85 27.98 -13.41
CA GLU A 135 0.98 26.78 -12.58
C GLU A 135 1.46 25.61 -13.44
N ALA A 136 2.38 24.81 -12.90
CA ALA A 136 2.83 23.54 -13.46
C ALA A 136 2.79 22.47 -12.35
N GLU A 137 2.10 21.35 -12.60
CA GLU A 137 2.01 20.22 -11.68
C GLU A 137 3.18 19.25 -11.89
N ILE A 138 3.70 18.72 -10.77
CA ILE A 138 4.76 17.71 -10.74
C ILE A 138 4.32 16.57 -9.83
N GLY A 139 4.42 15.35 -10.34
CA GLY A 139 4.25 14.12 -9.55
C GLY A 139 5.58 13.42 -9.30
N PHE A 140 5.76 12.89 -8.09
CA PHE A 140 6.88 12.03 -7.74
C PHE A 140 6.40 10.58 -7.65
N ASP A 141 6.80 9.75 -8.61
CA ASP A 141 6.61 8.30 -8.54
C ASP A 141 7.89 7.67 -7.96
N LEU A 142 7.91 7.52 -6.64
CA LEU A 142 9.06 7.03 -5.88
C LEU A 142 8.65 5.87 -4.96
N PRO A 143 9.55 4.90 -4.74
CA PRO A 143 9.38 3.91 -3.68
C PRO A 143 9.16 4.59 -2.33
N VAL A 144 8.35 3.96 -1.47
CA VAL A 144 7.90 4.55 -0.20
C VAL A 144 9.07 4.79 0.75
N GLU A 145 10.14 3.98 0.67
CA GLU A 145 11.36 4.15 1.45
C GLU A 145 12.04 5.48 1.14
N ILE A 146 12.15 5.82 -0.15
CA ILE A 146 12.75 7.09 -0.59
C ILE A 146 11.81 8.23 -0.24
N ARG A 147 10.51 8.07 -0.51
CA ARG A 147 9.49 9.09 -0.22
C ARG A 147 9.46 9.49 1.26
N ASN A 148 9.45 8.51 2.16
CA ASN A 148 9.43 8.74 3.60
C ASN A 148 10.73 9.37 4.14
N THR A 149 11.79 9.42 3.33
CA THR A 149 13.05 10.10 3.65
C THR A 149 13.08 11.56 3.17
N ILE A 150 12.16 11.94 2.26
CA ILE A 150 12.06 13.32 1.76
C ILE A 150 11.64 14.24 2.90
N ALA A 151 12.48 15.21 3.21
CA ALA A 151 12.17 16.27 4.18
C ALA A 151 11.81 17.58 3.48
N ARG A 152 12.27 17.77 2.23
CA ARG A 152 12.18 19.06 1.54
C ARG A 152 12.02 18.88 0.03
N LEU A 153 11.13 19.66 -0.57
CA LEU A 153 11.06 19.90 -2.01
C LEU A 153 11.55 21.33 -2.30
N GLU A 154 12.35 21.52 -3.35
CA GLU A 154 12.83 22.84 -3.76
C GLU A 154 12.87 23.01 -5.29
N VAL A 155 12.64 24.23 -5.78
CA VAL A 155 12.89 24.57 -7.18
C VAL A 155 14.39 24.83 -7.37
N ALA A 156 15.04 24.05 -8.24
CA ALA A 156 16.46 24.19 -8.52
C ALA A 156 16.78 25.57 -9.12
N GLY A 157 17.79 26.23 -8.56
CA GLY A 157 18.21 27.57 -8.98
C GLY A 157 17.34 28.72 -8.44
N GLU A 158 16.32 28.45 -7.62
CA GLU A 158 15.51 29.46 -6.96
C GLU A 158 15.91 29.62 -5.49
N ARG A 159 16.39 30.82 -5.11
CA ARG A 159 16.86 31.11 -3.75
C ARG A 159 15.79 31.88 -2.97
N SER A 160 14.72 31.19 -2.60
CA SER A 160 13.59 31.76 -1.88
C SER A 160 12.97 30.74 -0.93
N ALA A 161 12.56 31.19 0.27
CA ALA A 161 11.75 30.37 1.16
C ALA A 161 10.41 29.95 0.53
N GLY A 162 9.85 30.78 -0.36
CA GLY A 162 8.61 30.48 -1.08
C GLY A 162 8.78 29.42 -2.18
N ALA A 163 10.01 29.08 -2.56
CA ALA A 163 10.34 28.03 -3.52
C ALA A 163 10.63 26.68 -2.84
N VAL A 164 10.38 26.58 -1.53
CA VAL A 164 10.66 25.43 -0.70
C VAL A 164 9.39 24.97 0.01
N VAL A 165 9.15 23.66 -0.01
CA VAL A 165 8.12 23.02 0.80
C VAL A 165 8.77 21.95 1.68
N LEU A 166 8.47 21.99 2.97
CA LEU A 166 8.91 21.03 3.98
C LEU A 166 7.84 19.95 4.19
N MET A 167 8.28 18.69 4.19
CA MET A 167 7.47 17.50 4.42
C MET A 167 7.63 17.04 5.87
N ASP A 168 6.53 16.75 6.56
CA ASP A 168 6.53 16.26 7.94
C ASP A 168 6.16 14.78 8.05
N GLU A 169 6.07 14.28 9.29
CA GLU A 169 5.73 12.88 9.56
C GLU A 169 4.28 12.52 9.17
N ARG A 170 3.40 13.50 8.99
CA ARG A 170 1.98 13.26 8.64
C ARG A 170 1.81 12.80 7.20
N GLY A 171 2.73 13.19 6.32
CA GLY A 171 2.75 12.74 4.92
C GLY A 171 3.38 11.35 4.72
N LYS A 172 4.02 10.78 5.74
CA LYS A 172 4.68 9.47 5.56
C LYS A 172 3.67 8.35 5.49
N ARG A 173 3.78 7.52 4.44
CA ARG A 173 2.97 6.30 4.31
C ARG A 173 3.53 5.21 5.20
N ARG A 174 2.69 4.64 6.07
CA ARG A 174 3.06 3.49 6.89
C ARG A 174 3.10 2.23 6.03
N ARG A 175 4.08 1.36 6.28
CA ARG A 175 4.22 0.07 5.61
C ARG A 175 3.42 -0.96 6.39
N VAL A 176 2.48 -1.59 5.69
CA VAL A 176 1.51 -2.51 6.28
C VAL A 176 1.66 -3.87 5.61
N GLY A 177 2.08 -4.88 6.36
CA GLY A 177 2.12 -6.26 5.91
C GLY A 177 0.80 -6.96 6.20
N LEU A 178 0.15 -7.51 5.18
CA LEU A 178 -1.07 -8.30 5.33
C LEU A 178 -0.75 -9.79 5.27
N VAL A 179 -1.15 -10.53 6.29
CA VAL A 179 -1.10 -11.99 6.33
C VAL A 179 -2.47 -12.56 6.66
N PHE A 180 -2.89 -13.56 5.90
CA PHE A 180 -4.15 -14.26 6.08
C PHE A 180 -3.91 -15.74 6.35
N GLY A 181 -4.64 -16.31 7.31
CA GLY A 181 -4.52 -17.72 7.70
C GLY A 181 -5.39 -18.69 6.89
N GLY A 182 -6.38 -18.20 6.14
CA GLY A 182 -7.33 -19.05 5.41
C GLY A 182 -6.91 -19.40 3.98
N THR A 183 -7.67 -20.32 3.38
CA THR A 183 -7.51 -20.83 2.00
C THR A 183 -8.40 -20.09 0.99
N ALA A 184 -9.33 -19.26 1.48
CA ALA A 184 -10.34 -18.55 0.69
C ALA A 184 -9.74 -17.62 -0.39
N ASP A 185 -8.48 -17.19 -0.21
CA ASP A 185 -7.76 -16.32 -1.16
C ASP A 185 -7.57 -16.99 -2.54
N GLN A 186 -7.56 -18.32 -2.62
CA GLN A 186 -7.38 -19.07 -3.87
C GLN A 186 -8.70 -19.34 -4.62
N ALA A 187 -9.79 -19.57 -3.88
CA ALA A 187 -11.07 -19.97 -4.48
C ALA A 187 -11.96 -18.77 -4.88
N GLN A 188 -11.97 -17.69 -4.07
CA GLN A 188 -12.79 -16.49 -4.33
C GLN A 188 -12.10 -15.20 -3.84
N PRO A 189 -11.14 -14.65 -4.61
CA PRO A 189 -10.30 -13.53 -4.18
C PRO A 189 -11.08 -12.26 -3.76
N LEU A 190 -12.27 -12.04 -4.31
CA LEU A 190 -13.09 -10.85 -4.02
C LEU A 190 -13.83 -10.93 -2.68
N LEU A 191 -13.98 -12.12 -2.10
CA LEU A 191 -14.60 -12.31 -0.79
C LEU A 191 -13.56 -12.48 0.33
N ALA A 192 -12.28 -12.61 -0.03
CA ALA A 192 -11.21 -12.81 0.94
C ALA A 192 -11.00 -11.57 1.83
N PRO A 193 -10.69 -11.74 3.12
CA PRO A 193 -10.36 -10.62 4.03
C PRO A 193 -9.24 -9.71 3.54
N THR A 194 -8.25 -10.28 2.85
CA THR A 194 -7.11 -9.57 2.22
C THR A 194 -7.59 -8.52 1.21
N TYR A 195 -8.64 -8.81 0.45
CA TYR A 195 -9.20 -7.88 -0.53
C TYR A 195 -9.78 -6.62 0.13
N TYR A 196 -10.62 -6.80 1.16
CA TYR A 196 -11.22 -5.68 1.90
C TYR A 196 -10.17 -4.84 2.62
N LEU A 197 -9.22 -5.49 3.30
CA LEU A 197 -8.13 -4.80 3.99
C LEU A 197 -7.24 -4.03 3.02
N SER A 198 -6.83 -4.65 1.91
CA SER A 198 -6.01 -3.99 0.90
C SER A 198 -6.72 -2.77 0.32
N ARG A 199 -8.01 -2.89 -0.04
CA ARG A 199 -8.79 -1.77 -0.57
C ARG A 199 -8.95 -0.64 0.44
N ALA A 200 -9.18 -0.97 1.72
CA ALA A 200 -9.37 0.03 2.77
C ALA A 200 -8.06 0.76 3.13
N LEU A 201 -6.91 0.07 3.09
CA LEU A 201 -5.62 0.60 3.52
C LEU A 201 -4.83 1.31 2.42
N THR A 202 -4.97 0.87 1.16
CA THR A 202 -4.22 1.43 0.01
C THR A 202 -4.28 2.97 -0.10
N PRO A 203 -5.40 3.66 0.20
CA PRO A 203 -5.45 5.12 0.09
C PRO A 203 -4.49 5.88 1.00
N PHE A 204 -4.01 5.28 2.10
CA PHE A 204 -3.16 5.97 3.11
C PHE A 204 -1.98 5.15 3.62
N ALA A 205 -1.81 3.90 3.19
CA ALA A 205 -0.71 3.02 3.59
C ALA A 205 -0.11 2.29 2.39
N ASP A 206 1.16 1.91 2.51
CA ASP A 206 1.82 1.00 1.56
C ASP A 206 1.53 -0.43 1.98
N VAL A 207 0.72 -1.14 1.19
CA VAL A 207 0.19 -2.45 1.55
C VAL A 207 1.01 -3.52 0.85
N GLN A 208 1.72 -4.32 1.64
CA GLN A 208 2.42 -5.51 1.17
C GLN A 208 1.59 -6.75 1.47
N GLN A 209 1.50 -7.64 0.48
CA GLN A 209 0.85 -8.94 0.60
C GLN A 209 1.86 -10.03 0.28
N SER A 210 1.80 -11.14 1.01
CA SER A 210 2.58 -12.33 0.65
C SER A 210 2.14 -12.84 -0.71
N ARG A 211 3.08 -13.30 -1.54
CA ARG A 211 2.73 -14.03 -2.76
C ARG A 211 2.19 -15.39 -2.35
N GLY A 212 1.03 -15.79 -2.89
CA GLY A 212 0.36 -17.04 -2.50
C GLY A 212 1.25 -18.27 -2.65
N GLY A 213 1.11 -19.23 -1.72
CA GLY A 213 1.83 -20.51 -1.73
C GLY A 213 2.87 -20.72 -0.61
N GLN A 214 3.22 -19.68 0.15
CA GLN A 214 4.08 -19.76 1.35
C GLN A 214 3.20 -19.86 2.62
N GLY A 215 3.60 -20.69 3.59
CA GLY A 215 2.83 -20.89 4.84
C GLY A 215 2.77 -19.61 5.71
N THR A 216 1.81 -19.53 6.65
CA THR A 216 1.60 -18.33 7.51
C THR A 216 2.89 -17.83 8.17
N ALA A 217 3.70 -18.75 8.70
CA ALA A 217 4.98 -18.45 9.34
C ALA A 217 6.00 -17.78 8.40
N GLU A 218 6.06 -18.24 7.14
CA GLU A 218 6.97 -17.69 6.13
C GLU A 218 6.48 -16.32 5.64
N ALA A 219 5.17 -16.17 5.45
CA ALA A 219 4.55 -14.88 5.12
C ALA A 219 4.82 -13.83 6.20
N ILE A 220 4.62 -14.18 7.48
CA ILE A 220 4.97 -13.30 8.60
C ILE A 220 6.46 -12.98 8.58
N GLY A 221 7.31 -13.99 8.39
CA GLY A 221 8.75 -13.81 8.30
C GLY A 221 9.15 -12.80 7.22
N GLN A 222 8.58 -12.92 6.02
CA GLN A 222 8.80 -12.01 4.91
C GLN A 222 8.36 -10.58 5.23
N MET A 223 7.18 -10.39 5.84
CA MET A 223 6.71 -9.06 6.22
C MET A 223 7.65 -8.39 7.23
N LEU A 224 8.13 -9.16 8.22
CA LEU A 224 9.07 -8.66 9.21
C LEU A 224 10.46 -8.35 8.61
N ASP A 225 10.95 -9.20 7.71
CA ASP A 225 12.23 -8.97 7.00
C ASP A 225 12.14 -7.75 6.08
N ASN A 226 10.96 -7.50 5.51
CA ASN A 226 10.67 -6.30 4.77
C ASN A 226 10.53 -5.05 5.66
N GLN A 227 10.67 -5.12 6.98
CA GLN A 227 10.56 -3.97 7.90
C GLN A 227 9.21 -3.22 7.80
N VAL A 228 8.09 -3.95 7.83
CA VAL A 228 6.77 -3.33 7.97
C VAL A 228 6.64 -2.64 9.33
N THR A 229 5.93 -1.51 9.39
CA THR A 229 5.61 -0.81 10.64
C THR A 229 4.32 -1.32 11.29
N VAL A 230 3.44 -1.90 10.48
CA VAL A 230 2.18 -2.51 10.90
C VAL A 230 2.12 -3.93 10.34
N LEU A 231 1.88 -4.91 11.20
CA LEU A 231 1.60 -6.28 10.80
C LEU A 231 0.10 -6.54 11.03
N VAL A 232 -0.62 -6.90 9.97
CA VAL A 232 -2.05 -7.24 10.02
C VAL A 232 -2.20 -8.75 9.85
N LEU A 233 -2.79 -9.40 10.86
CA LEU A 233 -3.09 -10.83 10.84
C LEU A 233 -4.61 -11.03 10.78
N ALA A 234 -5.10 -11.52 9.65
CA ALA A 234 -6.51 -11.83 9.44
C ALA A 234 -6.75 -13.34 9.60
N ASP A 235 -7.59 -13.72 10.57
CA ASP A 235 -7.92 -15.11 10.90
C ASP A 235 -6.69 -16.05 10.96
N VAL A 236 -5.61 -15.56 11.56
CA VAL A 236 -4.43 -16.38 11.85
C VAL A 236 -4.62 -17.02 13.21
N GLY A 237 -4.46 -18.34 13.28
CA GLY A 237 -4.52 -19.14 14.51
C GLY A 237 -3.22 -19.09 15.32
N ALA A 238 -2.99 -20.12 16.14
CA ALA A 238 -1.77 -20.24 16.92
C ALA A 238 -0.53 -20.36 16.03
N LEU A 239 0.53 -19.63 16.40
CA LEU A 239 1.81 -19.62 15.71
C LEU A 239 2.79 -20.60 16.36
N ASP A 240 3.75 -21.12 15.59
CA ASP A 240 4.88 -21.88 16.14
C ASP A 240 5.79 -20.97 17.00
N ASP A 241 6.49 -21.56 17.97
CA ASP A 241 7.31 -20.82 18.95
C ASP A 241 8.32 -19.84 18.30
N LYS A 242 8.89 -20.22 17.15
CA LYS A 242 9.86 -19.39 16.45
C LYS A 242 9.20 -18.16 15.82
N THR A 243 8.06 -18.35 15.15
CA THR A 243 7.31 -17.24 14.55
C THR A 243 6.71 -16.34 15.62
N LEU A 244 6.16 -16.92 16.69
CA LEU A 244 5.64 -16.20 17.84
C LEU A 244 6.69 -15.24 18.43
N GLY A 245 7.89 -15.76 18.76
CA GLY A 245 8.95 -14.92 19.34
C GLY A 245 9.43 -13.79 18.41
N ARG A 246 9.36 -13.96 17.08
CA ARG A 246 9.65 -12.87 16.13
C ARG A 246 8.59 -11.77 16.17
N VAL A 247 7.31 -12.13 16.24
CA VAL A 247 6.21 -11.16 16.31
C VAL A 247 6.19 -10.44 17.65
N GLU A 248 6.46 -11.14 18.76
CA GLU A 248 6.61 -10.52 20.09
C GLU A 248 7.71 -9.46 20.08
N LYS A 249 8.89 -9.81 19.56
CA LYS A 249 10.01 -8.86 19.42
C LYS A 249 9.62 -7.65 18.57
N PHE A 250 8.92 -7.86 17.46
CA PHE A 250 8.44 -6.77 16.60
C PHE A 250 7.54 -5.79 17.36
N VAL A 251 6.61 -6.30 18.16
CA VAL A 251 5.73 -5.45 18.98
C VAL A 251 6.53 -4.77 20.09
N ASP A 252 7.44 -5.47 20.77
CA ASP A 252 8.24 -4.90 21.85
C ASP A 252 9.14 -3.74 21.36
N GLU A 253 9.63 -3.82 20.11
CA GLU A 253 10.44 -2.79 19.43
C GLU A 253 9.62 -1.63 18.84
N GLY A 254 8.29 -1.58 19.07
CA GLY A 254 7.45 -0.44 18.65
C GLY A 254 6.49 -0.73 17.49
N GLY A 255 6.47 -1.97 16.98
CA GLY A 255 5.56 -2.38 15.92
C GLY A 255 4.09 -2.38 16.35
N LEU A 256 3.19 -2.11 15.41
CA LEU A 256 1.75 -2.27 15.60
C LEU A 256 1.29 -3.62 15.05
N LEU A 257 0.74 -4.47 15.92
CA LEU A 257 0.09 -5.72 15.53
C LEU A 257 -1.43 -5.53 15.53
N LEU A 258 -2.02 -5.55 14.33
CA LEU A 258 -3.46 -5.48 14.13
C LEU A 258 -4.00 -6.87 13.81
N ARG A 259 -4.98 -7.34 14.58
CA ARG A 259 -5.59 -8.65 14.41
C ARG A 259 -7.06 -8.55 14.08
N PHE A 260 -7.51 -9.42 13.19
CA PHE A 260 -8.92 -9.67 12.93
C PHE A 260 -9.29 -11.07 13.40
N ALA A 261 -10.40 -11.15 14.13
CA ALA A 261 -10.96 -12.41 14.56
C ALA A 261 -11.43 -13.25 13.36
N GLY A 262 -11.55 -14.55 13.60
CA GLY A 262 -12.10 -15.50 12.66
C GLY A 262 -12.14 -16.91 13.27
N PRO A 263 -12.62 -17.91 12.53
CA PRO A 263 -12.75 -19.29 13.03
C PRO A 263 -11.44 -19.88 13.58
N ARG A 264 -10.29 -19.62 12.94
CA ARG A 264 -8.99 -20.17 13.36
C ARG A 264 -8.50 -19.53 14.66
N LEU A 265 -8.65 -18.21 14.79
CA LEU A 265 -8.31 -17.51 16.04
C LEU A 265 -9.24 -17.94 17.19
N ALA A 266 -10.51 -18.26 16.90
CA ALA A 266 -11.48 -18.69 17.90
C ALA A 266 -11.23 -20.11 18.45
N ALA A 267 -10.61 -20.98 17.65
CA ALA A 267 -10.31 -22.36 18.02
C ALA A 267 -9.01 -22.48 18.85
N GLY A 268 -8.07 -21.56 18.66
CA GLY A 268 -6.76 -21.55 19.30
C GLY A 268 -6.67 -20.78 20.62
N ASN A 269 -5.55 -20.93 21.31
CA ASN A 269 -5.14 -20.02 22.38
C ASN A 269 -3.92 -19.25 21.88
N ASP A 270 -4.12 -17.98 21.53
CA ASP A 270 -3.06 -17.11 20.97
C ASP A 270 -2.65 -16.06 22.02
N PRO A 271 -1.36 -15.94 22.39
CA PRO A 271 -0.88 -14.95 23.36
C PRO A 271 -0.75 -13.52 22.79
N LEU A 272 -0.82 -13.35 21.47
CA LEU A 272 -0.71 -12.07 20.77
C LEU A 272 -2.06 -11.37 20.63
N VAL A 273 -2.85 -11.35 21.69
CA VAL A 273 -4.14 -10.66 21.78
C VAL A 273 -4.14 -9.76 23.03
N PRO A 274 -4.85 -8.62 23.00
CA PRO A 274 -4.85 -7.65 24.11
C PRO A 274 -5.66 -8.11 25.33
N VAL A 275 -6.58 -9.06 25.13
CA VAL A 275 -7.54 -9.56 26.14
C VAL A 275 -7.67 -11.07 26.03
N ARG A 276 -7.96 -11.75 27.14
CA ARG A 276 -8.24 -13.18 27.12
C ARG A 276 -9.53 -13.45 26.37
N LEU A 277 -9.52 -14.44 25.50
CA LEU A 277 -10.65 -14.78 24.64
C LEU A 277 -11.41 -15.98 25.22
N ARG A 278 -12.74 -15.89 25.25
CA ARG A 278 -13.59 -17.04 25.57
C ARG A 278 -13.53 -18.05 24.43
N ARG A 279 -13.50 -19.34 24.79
CA ARG A 279 -13.63 -20.43 23.81
C ARG A 279 -15.04 -20.45 23.24
N GLY A 280 -15.13 -20.47 21.92
CA GLY A 280 -16.40 -20.40 21.19
C GLY A 280 -16.86 -18.96 20.94
N GLY A 281 -17.31 -18.69 19.71
CA GLY A 281 -17.85 -17.39 19.32
C GLY A 281 -19.30 -17.20 19.76
N ARG A 282 -19.73 -15.94 19.85
CA ARG A 282 -21.16 -15.59 19.96
C ARG A 282 -21.74 -15.50 18.57
N ASN A 283 -22.77 -16.29 18.28
CA ASN A 283 -23.62 -16.14 17.10
C ASN A 283 -24.88 -15.36 17.50
N LEU A 284 -25.19 -14.31 16.76
CA LEU A 284 -26.37 -13.46 16.91
C LEU A 284 -27.30 -13.74 15.73
N GLY A 285 -28.57 -14.09 16.02
CA GLY A 285 -29.59 -14.32 14.99
C GLY A 285 -29.68 -15.76 14.44
N GLY A 286 -29.28 -16.77 15.21
CA GLY A 286 -29.54 -18.18 14.87
C GLY A 286 -31.00 -18.60 15.06
N THR A 287 -31.41 -19.74 14.50
CA THR A 287 -32.80 -20.28 14.51
C THR A 287 -33.41 -20.48 15.91
N LEU A 288 -32.60 -20.44 16.97
CA LEU A 288 -33.01 -20.52 18.38
C LEU A 288 -32.74 -19.22 19.18
N SER A 289 -32.11 -18.20 18.59
CA SER A 289 -31.82 -16.91 19.25
C SER A 289 -32.64 -15.79 18.61
N TRP A 290 -33.57 -15.22 19.38
CA TRP A 290 -34.41 -14.08 18.98
C TRP A 290 -33.66 -12.73 18.92
N ASP A 291 -32.33 -12.74 18.91
CA ASP A 291 -31.50 -11.54 18.98
C ASP A 291 -31.21 -10.97 17.57
N ASN A 292 -31.67 -9.74 17.31
CA ASN A 292 -31.28 -8.98 16.13
C ASN A 292 -29.77 -8.70 16.10
N PRO A 293 -29.14 -8.56 14.92
CA PRO A 293 -27.76 -8.09 14.79
C PRO A 293 -27.56 -6.82 15.63
N LYS A 294 -26.49 -6.80 16.43
CA LYS A 294 -26.19 -5.67 17.30
C LYS A 294 -25.38 -4.65 16.51
N THR A 295 -25.71 -3.38 16.71
CA THR A 295 -25.03 -2.25 16.07
C THR A 295 -23.92 -1.71 16.95
N VAL A 296 -22.99 -0.98 16.35
CA VAL A 296 -21.86 -0.34 17.02
C VAL A 296 -22.36 0.85 17.86
N ALA A 297 -21.89 0.96 19.10
CA ALA A 297 -22.20 2.09 19.98
C ALA A 297 -21.36 3.33 19.63
N ASP A 298 -21.73 4.49 20.15
CA ASP A 298 -20.91 5.69 20.05
C ASP A 298 -19.52 5.46 20.67
N PHE A 299 -18.50 6.05 20.05
CA PHE A 299 -17.12 5.87 20.52
C PHE A 299 -16.85 6.69 21.79
N PRO A 300 -16.24 6.10 22.82
CA PRO A 300 -15.87 6.82 24.03
C PRO A 300 -14.89 7.98 23.75
N PRO A 301 -14.89 9.06 24.54
CA PRO A 301 -13.97 10.21 24.35
C PRO A 301 -12.49 9.84 24.37
N GLU A 302 -12.11 8.84 25.15
CA GLU A 302 -10.77 8.29 25.29
C GLU A 302 -10.35 7.34 24.16
N SER A 303 -11.30 6.91 23.32
CA SER A 303 -11.04 6.04 22.19
C SER A 303 -10.32 6.81 21.08
N PRO A 304 -9.36 6.18 20.36
CA PRO A 304 -8.81 6.77 19.15
C PRO A 304 -9.89 7.02 18.09
N PHE A 305 -11.10 6.44 18.21
CA PHE A 305 -12.23 6.64 17.29
C PHE A 305 -13.16 7.80 17.68
N ALA A 306 -12.86 8.54 18.75
CA ALA A 306 -13.68 9.66 19.21
C ALA A 306 -14.00 10.66 18.08
N GLY A 307 -15.28 11.04 17.95
CA GLY A 307 -15.77 11.95 16.91
C GLY A 307 -16.15 11.29 15.57
N LEU A 308 -15.85 10.00 15.37
CA LEU A 308 -16.49 9.23 14.29
C LEU A 308 -17.94 8.92 14.65
N LYS A 309 -18.83 8.85 13.66
CA LYS A 309 -20.24 8.49 13.85
C LYS A 309 -20.52 7.13 13.23
N PRO A 310 -20.86 6.09 14.02
CA PRO A 310 -21.22 4.80 13.48
C PRO A 310 -22.53 4.87 12.67
N PRO A 311 -22.55 4.44 11.40
CA PRO A 311 -23.80 4.26 10.66
C PRO A 311 -24.72 3.23 11.34
N ALA A 312 -26.03 3.50 11.34
CA ALA A 312 -27.02 2.68 12.05
C ALA A 312 -27.26 1.29 11.39
N ASP A 313 -26.85 1.12 10.15
CA ASP A 313 -26.97 -0.11 9.35
C ASP A 313 -25.81 -1.09 9.57
N ILE A 314 -24.77 -0.72 10.33
CA ILE A 314 -23.69 -1.65 10.69
C ILE A 314 -24.19 -2.65 11.72
N GLY A 315 -24.27 -3.92 11.32
CA GLY A 315 -24.68 -5.05 12.16
C GLY A 315 -23.58 -6.10 12.31
N VAL A 316 -23.35 -6.50 13.56
CA VAL A 316 -22.49 -7.63 13.92
C VAL A 316 -23.35 -8.88 14.16
N ARG A 317 -23.06 -9.95 13.41
CA ARG A 317 -23.76 -11.25 13.46
C ARG A 317 -22.96 -12.29 14.23
N ARG A 318 -21.64 -12.22 14.20
CA ARG A 318 -20.76 -13.13 14.94
C ARG A 318 -19.55 -12.38 15.48
N GLN A 319 -19.06 -12.78 16.65
CA GLN A 319 -17.83 -12.23 17.22
C GLN A 319 -17.19 -13.20 18.22
N ILE A 320 -15.88 -13.04 18.44
CA ILE A 320 -15.19 -13.68 19.58
C ILE A 320 -15.39 -12.80 20.82
N LEU A 321 -15.72 -13.39 21.96
CA LEU A 321 -15.93 -12.65 23.20
C LEU A 321 -14.65 -12.55 24.03
N ALA A 322 -14.40 -11.38 24.60
CA ALA A 322 -13.44 -11.22 25.68
C ALA A 322 -13.97 -11.86 26.98
N GLU A 323 -13.07 -12.45 27.76
CA GLU A 323 -13.33 -12.78 29.16
C GLU A 323 -13.54 -11.48 29.95
N PRO A 324 -14.59 -11.36 30.77
CA PRO A 324 -14.77 -10.19 31.61
C PRO A 324 -13.66 -10.15 32.67
N ASP A 325 -12.86 -9.11 32.66
CA ASP A 325 -11.92 -8.78 33.73
C ASP A 325 -12.04 -7.29 34.11
N GLY A 326 -11.33 -6.86 35.14
CA GLY A 326 -11.38 -5.47 35.63
C GLY A 326 -10.73 -4.45 34.69
N ASP A 327 -9.83 -4.90 33.81
CA ASP A 327 -9.05 -4.03 32.92
C ASP A 327 -9.69 -3.89 31.53
N LEU A 328 -10.67 -4.76 31.19
CA LEU A 328 -11.35 -4.81 29.91
C LEU A 328 -11.94 -3.45 29.47
N PRO A 329 -12.58 -2.64 30.36
CA PRO A 329 -13.07 -1.32 29.96
C PRO A 329 -11.95 -0.39 29.47
N ALA A 330 -10.80 -0.39 30.14
CA ALA A 330 -9.64 0.43 29.75
C ALA A 330 -8.99 -0.03 28.44
N LYS A 331 -9.16 -1.31 28.09
CA LYS A 331 -8.68 -1.92 26.85
C LYS A 331 -9.69 -1.84 25.70
N THR A 332 -10.91 -1.35 25.92
CA THR A 332 -11.98 -1.33 24.91
C THR A 332 -12.01 0.01 24.17
N TRP A 333 -11.71 -0.01 22.87
CA TRP A 333 -11.79 1.18 22.02
C TRP A 333 -13.15 1.37 21.35
N ALA A 334 -13.88 0.26 21.12
CA ALA A 334 -15.21 0.28 20.57
C ALA A 334 -16.03 -0.86 21.15
N SER A 335 -17.31 -0.62 21.38
CA SER A 335 -18.27 -1.61 21.86
C SER A 335 -19.54 -1.61 21.01
N LEU A 336 -20.33 -2.67 21.14
CA LEU A 336 -21.70 -2.72 20.65
C LEU A 336 -22.64 -1.98 21.61
N GLN A 337 -23.88 -1.74 21.18
CA GLN A 337 -24.91 -1.09 22.03
C GLN A 337 -25.21 -1.85 23.34
N ASP A 338 -24.91 -3.15 23.39
CA ASP A 338 -25.05 -3.96 24.61
C ASP A 338 -23.80 -3.92 25.53
N GLY A 339 -22.81 -3.07 25.20
CA GLY A 339 -21.56 -2.92 25.94
C GLY A 339 -20.50 -3.97 25.62
N THR A 340 -20.77 -4.94 24.73
CA THR A 340 -19.78 -5.95 24.39
C THR A 340 -18.66 -5.35 23.53
N PRO A 341 -17.37 -5.57 23.85
CA PRO A 341 -16.27 -5.03 23.05
C PRO A 341 -16.27 -5.55 21.60
N VAL A 342 -16.04 -4.66 20.64
CA VAL A 342 -15.82 -5.00 19.22
C VAL A 342 -14.40 -4.67 18.76
N VAL A 343 -13.75 -3.69 19.38
CA VAL A 343 -12.30 -3.43 19.22
C VAL A 343 -11.66 -3.29 20.59
N THR A 344 -10.62 -4.09 20.83
CA THR A 344 -9.79 -4.02 22.03
C THR A 344 -8.33 -3.73 21.67
N ALA A 345 -7.60 -3.12 22.59
CA ALA A 345 -6.19 -2.81 22.39
C ALA A 345 -5.39 -2.84 23.71
N GLU A 346 -4.09 -3.12 23.58
CA GLU A 346 -3.15 -3.14 24.69
C GLU A 346 -1.79 -2.63 24.21
N LYS A 347 -1.14 -1.79 25.02
CA LYS A 347 0.25 -1.43 24.81
C LYS A 347 1.15 -2.54 25.37
N ARG A 348 2.07 -3.05 24.55
CA ARG A 348 3.05 -4.08 24.95
C ARG A 348 4.44 -3.66 24.51
N GLY A 349 5.37 -3.63 25.45
CA GLY A 349 6.69 -3.02 25.22
C GLY A 349 6.54 -1.57 24.72
N GLN A 350 7.17 -1.27 23.59
CA GLN A 350 7.05 0.04 22.93
C GLN A 350 5.92 0.08 21.89
N GLY A 351 5.36 -1.07 21.51
CA GLY A 351 4.35 -1.19 20.45
C GLY A 351 2.92 -1.35 20.95
N LEU A 352 2.05 -1.75 20.04
CA LEU A 352 0.60 -1.74 20.23
C LEU A 352 -0.03 -3.00 19.62
N LEU A 353 -0.83 -3.72 20.42
CA LEU A 353 -1.69 -4.79 19.94
C LEU A 353 -3.11 -4.27 19.83
N VAL A 354 -3.77 -4.53 18.70
CA VAL A 354 -5.16 -4.18 18.46
C VAL A 354 -5.88 -5.41 17.92
N LEU A 355 -7.05 -5.72 18.46
CA LEU A 355 -7.90 -6.82 18.02
C LEU A 355 -9.29 -6.30 17.65
N PHE A 356 -9.70 -6.56 16.41
CA PHE A 356 -11.08 -6.51 15.98
C PHE A 356 -11.71 -7.87 16.27
N HIS A 357 -12.78 -7.87 17.08
CA HIS A 357 -13.49 -9.10 17.50
C HIS A 357 -14.39 -9.68 16.40
N VAL A 358 -14.31 -9.13 15.18
CA VAL A 358 -15.01 -9.55 13.97
C VAL A 358 -14.01 -9.86 12.85
N THR A 359 -14.46 -10.54 11.80
CA THR A 359 -13.65 -10.78 10.60
C THR A 359 -13.41 -9.50 9.81
N ALA A 360 -12.33 -9.50 9.03
CA ALA A 360 -12.01 -8.45 8.07
C ALA A 360 -12.80 -8.55 6.74
N ASP A 361 -13.75 -9.47 6.67
CA ASP A 361 -14.66 -9.69 5.54
C ASP A 361 -16.13 -9.53 5.97
N THR A 362 -17.05 -9.93 5.10
CA THR A 362 -18.49 -9.80 5.34
C THR A 362 -19.13 -10.97 6.09
N THR A 363 -18.36 -11.99 6.49
CA THR A 363 -18.93 -13.22 7.06
C THR A 363 -19.54 -12.96 8.45
N TRP A 364 -18.85 -12.23 9.32
CA TRP A 364 -19.29 -11.99 10.71
C TRP A 364 -19.96 -10.64 10.93
N SER A 365 -19.69 -9.65 10.07
CA SER A 365 -20.30 -8.31 10.14
C SER A 365 -20.37 -7.67 8.76
N ASN A 366 -21.09 -6.56 8.59
CA ASN A 366 -20.98 -5.71 7.40
C ASN A 366 -20.06 -4.49 7.59
N LEU A 367 -19.28 -4.43 8.69
CA LEU A 367 -18.35 -3.33 8.98
C LEU A 367 -17.36 -3.09 7.82
N PRO A 368 -16.73 -4.11 7.21
CA PRO A 368 -15.77 -3.90 6.12
C PRO A 368 -16.34 -3.27 4.84
N LEU A 369 -17.66 -3.17 4.71
CA LEU A 369 -18.34 -2.48 3.60
C LEU A 369 -18.56 -0.98 3.85
N SER A 370 -18.27 -0.50 5.05
CA SER A 370 -18.57 0.86 5.48
C SER A 370 -17.38 1.82 5.36
N GLY A 371 -17.65 3.11 5.16
CA GLY A 371 -16.62 4.16 5.29
C GLY A 371 -16.02 4.23 6.70
N LEU A 372 -16.79 3.87 7.73
CA LEU A 372 -16.32 3.81 9.12
C LEU A 372 -15.12 2.88 9.26
N PHE A 373 -15.11 1.74 8.57
CA PHE A 373 -14.00 0.80 8.62
C PHE A 373 -12.69 1.41 8.10
N VAL A 374 -12.77 2.17 7.00
CA VAL A 374 -11.63 2.89 6.42
C VAL A 374 -11.10 3.94 7.41
N ASP A 375 -11.99 4.70 8.04
CA ASP A 375 -11.61 5.72 9.02
C ASP A 375 -10.99 5.10 10.29
N MET A 376 -11.57 4.00 10.80
CA MET A 376 -11.02 3.27 11.93
C MET A 376 -9.61 2.75 11.62
N LEU A 377 -9.43 2.09 10.48
CA LEU A 377 -8.12 1.60 10.04
C LEU A 377 -7.10 2.74 9.88
N ARG A 378 -7.50 3.88 9.31
CA ARG A 378 -6.64 5.06 9.19
C ARG A 378 -6.14 5.53 10.54
N ARG A 379 -7.03 5.62 11.55
CA ARG A 379 -6.64 6.04 12.90
C ARG A 379 -5.74 5.01 13.59
N VAL A 380 -6.02 3.72 13.43
CA VAL A 380 -5.16 2.65 13.98
C VAL A 380 -3.77 2.69 13.37
N VAL A 381 -3.67 2.70 12.05
CA VAL A 381 -2.37 2.71 11.33
C VAL A 381 -1.61 4.00 11.61
N GLY A 382 -2.29 5.14 11.76
CA GLY A 382 -1.67 6.41 12.12
C GLY A 382 -0.95 6.39 13.47
N MET A 383 -1.35 5.51 14.41
CA MET A 383 -0.67 5.34 15.70
C MET A 383 0.61 4.51 15.63
N ALA A 384 0.87 3.81 14.52
CA ALA A 384 2.10 3.04 14.35
C ALA A 384 3.31 3.97 14.25
N GLY A 385 4.33 3.76 15.10
CA GLY A 385 5.59 4.51 15.09
C GLY A 385 5.59 5.81 15.90
N SER A 386 4.43 6.35 16.29
CA SER A 386 4.37 7.42 17.30
C SER A 386 4.36 6.76 18.67
N GLY A 387 5.29 7.14 19.54
CA GLY A 387 5.38 6.64 20.92
C GLY A 387 4.24 7.13 21.81
N ALA A 388 2.98 7.03 21.34
CA ALA A 388 1.80 7.58 21.96
C ALA A 388 1.65 7.05 23.39
N LYS A 389 1.91 7.94 24.35
CA LYS A 389 1.28 7.86 25.66
C LYS A 389 -0.17 8.30 25.47
N PRO A 390 -1.17 7.48 25.83
CA PRO A 390 -2.52 7.99 26.01
C PRO A 390 -2.45 9.16 26.99
N ALA A 391 -3.14 10.26 26.67
CA ALA A 391 -3.21 11.42 27.53
C ALA A 391 -3.91 11.05 28.85
N THR A 392 -3.12 10.73 29.88
CA THR A 392 -3.60 10.70 31.26
C THR A 392 -3.54 12.14 31.78
N GLY A 393 -4.64 12.87 31.70
CA GLY A 393 -4.77 14.21 32.26
C GLY A 393 -6.17 14.78 32.08
N ASP A 394 -6.85 14.99 33.20
CA ASP A 394 -8.18 15.58 33.42
C ASP A 394 -8.82 16.37 32.27
N GLY A 395 -9.99 15.88 31.82
CA GLY A 395 -11.27 16.61 31.89
C GLY A 395 -11.44 17.96 31.20
N SER A 396 -10.44 18.48 30.50
CA SER A 396 -10.54 19.67 29.67
C SER A 396 -10.10 19.32 28.27
N GLN A 397 -10.89 19.72 27.26
CA GLN A 397 -10.63 19.53 25.83
C GLN A 397 -9.13 19.45 25.55
N ALA A 398 -8.65 18.28 25.12
CA ALA A 398 -7.23 18.01 24.97
C ALA A 398 -6.57 19.11 24.13
N LYS A 399 -5.90 20.05 24.79
CA LYS A 399 -5.13 21.09 24.11
C LYS A 399 -4.06 20.35 23.32
N ALA A 400 -4.08 20.54 21.99
CA ALA A 400 -3.07 19.99 21.10
C ALA A 400 -1.67 20.26 21.68
N ALA A 401 -0.81 19.24 21.65
CA ALA A 401 0.55 19.34 22.18
C ALA A 401 1.27 20.53 21.53
N VAL A 402 1.93 21.36 22.34
CA VAL A 402 2.63 22.55 21.88
C VAL A 402 4.05 22.17 21.48
N LEU A 403 4.43 22.45 20.23
CA LEU A 403 5.67 22.04 19.58
C LEU A 403 6.59 23.25 19.37
N ALA A 404 7.77 23.22 19.98
CA ALA A 404 8.77 24.28 19.85
C ALA A 404 9.50 24.23 18.49
N PRO A 405 9.90 25.37 17.92
CA PRO A 405 10.67 25.40 16.67
C PRO A 405 12.04 24.72 16.86
N ARG A 406 12.40 23.83 15.93
CA ARG A 406 13.67 23.11 15.93
C ARG A 406 14.61 23.57 14.83
N LEU A 407 14.09 23.76 13.61
CA LEU A 407 14.82 24.29 12.45
C LEU A 407 13.90 25.22 11.68
N THR A 408 14.40 26.34 11.16
CA THR A 408 13.61 27.27 10.35
C THR A 408 14.34 27.63 9.06
N LEU A 409 13.60 27.93 8.00
CA LEU A 409 14.16 28.45 6.77
C LEU A 409 14.53 29.93 6.94
N ASP A 410 15.62 30.35 6.31
CA ASP A 410 15.91 31.77 6.05
C ASP A 410 15.20 32.26 4.78
N GLY A 411 15.29 33.56 4.47
CA GLY A 411 14.64 34.13 3.29
C GLY A 411 15.12 33.57 1.95
N PHE A 412 16.27 32.88 1.91
CA PHE A 412 16.79 32.23 0.71
C PHE A 412 16.40 30.75 0.63
N GLY A 413 15.67 30.22 1.61
CA GLY A 413 15.23 28.83 1.68
C GLY A 413 16.24 27.88 2.33
N ALA A 414 17.27 28.37 3.02
CA ALA A 414 18.22 27.51 3.73
C ALA A 414 17.74 27.21 5.17
N LEU A 415 17.83 25.96 5.60
CA LEU A 415 17.49 25.56 6.98
C LEU A 415 18.61 25.98 7.95
N GLY A 416 18.22 26.57 9.08
CA GLY A 416 19.12 26.97 10.16
C GLY A 416 18.44 26.99 11.52
N SER A 417 19.15 27.53 12.52
CA SER A 417 18.61 27.71 13.87
C SER A 417 17.43 28.69 13.86
N PRO A 418 16.35 28.40 14.62
CA PRO A 418 15.22 29.31 14.77
C PRO A 418 15.65 30.70 15.25
N PRO A 419 15.08 31.78 14.70
CA PRO A 419 15.30 33.12 15.23
C PRO A 419 14.73 33.25 16.65
N ALA A 420 15.26 34.17 17.45
CA ALA A 420 14.79 34.40 18.82
C ALA A 420 13.32 34.86 18.92
N SER A 421 12.73 35.33 17.81
CA SER A 421 11.32 35.69 17.72
C SER A 421 10.39 34.50 17.45
N ALA A 422 10.93 33.32 17.12
CA ALA A 422 10.12 32.15 16.81
C ALA A 422 9.46 31.58 18.06
N THR A 423 8.16 31.33 17.98
CA THR A 423 7.33 30.80 19.06
C THR A 423 6.76 29.44 18.68
N ALA A 424 6.38 28.66 19.69
CA ALA A 424 5.86 27.32 19.52
C ALA A 424 4.46 27.32 18.86
N VAL A 425 4.16 26.25 18.12
CA VAL A 425 2.88 26.04 17.44
C VAL A 425 2.12 24.87 18.07
N SER A 426 0.81 24.80 17.89
CA SER A 426 0.06 23.60 18.27
C SER A 426 0.32 22.47 17.28
N ALA A 427 0.18 21.22 17.72
CA ALA A 427 0.36 20.07 16.84
C ALA A 427 -0.54 20.16 15.60
N ASP A 428 -1.78 20.64 15.71
CA ASP A 428 -2.75 20.79 14.62
C ASP A 428 -2.55 22.04 13.74
N TYR A 429 -1.44 22.77 13.87
CA TYR A 429 -1.17 23.96 13.07
C TYR A 429 -1.12 23.64 11.58
N GLY A 430 -2.00 24.26 10.80
CA GLY A 430 -2.11 24.10 9.34
C GLY A 430 -2.12 25.43 8.57
N ASP A 431 -1.69 26.52 9.22
CA ASP A 431 -1.66 27.85 8.64
C ASP A 431 -0.33 28.18 7.94
N ARG A 432 -0.30 29.31 7.20
CA ARG A 432 0.93 29.80 6.55
C ARG A 432 1.91 30.26 7.61
N ALA A 433 3.21 30.19 7.29
CA ALA A 433 4.22 30.77 8.15
C ALA A 433 3.98 32.27 8.39
N THR A 434 4.26 32.70 9.62
CA THR A 434 4.15 34.09 10.07
C THR A 434 5.47 34.55 10.66
N HIS A 435 5.54 35.82 11.08
CA HIS A 435 6.72 36.33 11.77
C HIS A 435 7.03 35.57 13.07
N ASP A 436 5.98 35.19 13.80
CA ASP A 436 6.10 34.51 15.10
C ASP A 436 6.19 32.98 14.93
N HIS A 437 5.71 32.46 13.80
CA HIS A 437 5.82 31.05 13.40
C HIS A 437 6.50 30.94 12.03
N PRO A 438 7.82 31.18 11.93
CA PRO A 438 8.56 31.10 10.67
C PRO A 438 8.50 29.69 10.07
N PRO A 439 8.66 29.54 8.74
CA PRO A 439 8.56 28.22 8.11
C PRO A 439 9.73 27.34 8.56
N GLY A 440 9.45 26.08 8.88
CA GLY A 440 10.40 25.22 9.57
C GLY A 440 9.80 23.94 10.13
N PHE A 441 10.65 23.17 10.83
CA PHE A 441 10.27 21.98 11.58
C PHE A 441 10.08 22.31 13.06
N TYR A 442 8.97 21.84 13.62
CA TYR A 442 8.57 22.06 15.01
C TYR A 442 8.41 20.73 15.73
N GLY A 443 8.90 20.64 16.97
CA GLY A 443 8.84 19.43 17.78
C GLY A 443 10.03 18.46 17.58
N PRO A 444 9.95 17.27 18.19
CA PRO A 444 10.94 16.20 18.05
C PRO A 444 11.15 15.77 16.58
N ALA A 445 12.25 15.09 16.29
CA ALA A 445 12.54 14.65 14.92
C ALA A 445 11.55 13.61 14.39
N GLU A 446 11.00 12.76 15.27
CA GLU A 446 10.17 11.60 14.89
C GLU A 446 8.66 11.85 14.96
N ASP A 447 8.22 12.93 15.62
CA ASP A 447 6.80 13.30 15.80
C ASP A 447 6.58 14.81 15.55
N GLY A 448 7.46 15.43 14.76
CA GLY A 448 7.42 16.86 14.47
C GLY A 448 6.48 17.21 13.30
N ILE A 449 6.07 18.48 13.24
CA ILE A 449 5.29 19.04 12.13
C ILE A 449 6.12 20.03 11.32
N SER A 450 5.70 20.30 10.08
CA SER A 450 6.27 21.36 9.26
C SER A 450 5.32 22.54 9.14
N VAL A 451 5.90 23.75 9.12
CA VAL A 451 5.21 24.99 8.79
C VAL A 451 5.81 25.51 7.49
N ASN A 452 4.96 25.75 6.49
CA ASN A 452 5.39 26.15 5.15
C ASN A 452 5.08 27.62 4.87
N ALA A 453 5.90 28.25 4.00
CA ALA A 453 5.70 29.65 3.60
C ALA A 453 4.38 29.83 2.84
N LEU A 454 4.01 28.84 2.02
CA LEU A 454 2.77 28.78 1.25
C LEU A 454 1.93 27.57 1.67
N LYS A 455 0.60 27.72 1.59
CA LYS A 455 -0.36 26.61 1.62
C LYS A 455 -0.48 25.95 0.24
N ALA A 456 -1.00 24.72 0.21
CA ALA A 456 -1.21 23.98 -1.04
C ALA A 456 -2.09 24.73 -2.07
N ASP A 457 -3.10 25.46 -1.59
CA ASP A 457 -4.06 26.17 -2.44
C ASP A 457 -3.62 27.61 -2.78
N ASP A 458 -2.43 28.03 -2.34
CA ASP A 458 -1.95 29.38 -2.62
C ASP A 458 -1.61 29.55 -4.10
N ARG A 459 -1.88 30.74 -4.63
CA ARG A 459 -1.52 31.14 -6.00
C ARG A 459 -0.89 32.51 -5.97
N LEU A 460 0.13 32.71 -6.81
CA LEU A 460 0.77 34.01 -6.96
C LEU A 460 0.00 34.84 -7.98
N LYS A 461 -0.20 36.13 -7.67
CA LYS A 461 -0.83 37.08 -8.58
C LYS A 461 0.14 38.23 -8.88
N PRO A 462 0.13 38.78 -10.11
CA PRO A 462 0.89 39.98 -10.40
C PRO A 462 0.36 41.15 -9.59
N LEU A 463 1.28 41.97 -9.06
CA LEU A 463 0.92 43.18 -8.33
C LEU A 463 0.24 44.20 -9.26
N ASP A 464 -0.98 44.61 -8.91
CA ASP A 464 -1.67 45.71 -9.58
C ASP A 464 -1.27 47.08 -8.99
N ILE A 465 -0.60 47.88 -9.82
CA ILE A 465 -0.16 49.25 -9.51
C ILE A 465 -0.98 50.33 -10.23
N SER A 466 -1.98 49.95 -11.03
CA SER A 466 -2.78 50.89 -11.83
C SER A 466 -3.55 51.90 -10.97
N GLY A 467 -3.88 51.54 -9.72
CA GLY A 467 -4.55 52.41 -8.75
C GLY A 467 -3.69 53.50 -8.11
N ILE A 468 -2.38 53.57 -8.43
CA ILE A 468 -1.45 54.54 -7.82
C ILE A 468 -1.31 55.77 -8.74
N ALA A 469 -2.03 56.84 -8.41
CA ALA A 469 -2.02 58.06 -9.20
C ALA A 469 -0.67 58.81 -9.08
N GLY A 470 -0.09 59.19 -10.22
CA GLY A 470 1.14 60.01 -10.26
C GLY A 470 2.44 59.30 -9.91
N ALA A 471 2.43 57.97 -9.72
CA ALA A 471 3.65 57.20 -9.49
C ALA A 471 4.52 57.11 -10.74
N ARG A 472 5.84 57.31 -10.58
CA ARG A 472 6.83 57.07 -11.64
C ARG A 472 7.23 55.60 -11.62
N ILE A 473 7.05 54.90 -12.73
CA ILE A 473 7.45 53.49 -12.85
C ILE A 473 8.82 53.43 -13.53
N GLY A 474 9.76 52.71 -12.91
CA GLY A 474 11.09 52.45 -13.45
C GLY A 474 11.44 50.97 -13.45
N GLY A 475 12.37 50.57 -14.31
CA GLY A 475 12.92 49.21 -14.34
C GLY A 475 14.00 49.01 -13.26
N LEU A 476 14.18 47.77 -12.80
CA LEU A 476 15.27 47.39 -11.89
C LEU A 476 16.62 47.16 -12.61
N GLY A 477 16.66 47.20 -13.94
CA GLY A 477 17.89 47.04 -14.74
C GLY A 477 18.79 48.28 -14.70
N GLY A 478 20.11 48.05 -14.70
CA GLY A 478 21.08 49.12 -14.99
C GLY A 478 20.94 49.62 -16.42
N ALA A 479 21.42 50.84 -16.72
CA ALA A 479 21.39 51.39 -18.07
C ALA A 479 22.06 50.42 -19.07
N GLU A 480 21.29 49.86 -20.01
CA GLU A 480 21.81 48.96 -21.03
C GLU A 480 22.77 49.71 -21.96
N THR A 481 23.99 49.19 -22.11
CA THR A 481 24.94 49.68 -23.11
C THR A 481 24.58 49.11 -24.47
N LEU A 482 24.11 49.94 -25.40
CA LEU A 482 23.83 49.54 -26.78
C LEU A 482 25.13 49.17 -27.52
N ASP A 483 25.26 47.93 -27.99
CA ASP A 483 26.41 47.51 -28.80
C ASP A 483 26.28 47.99 -30.24
N LEU A 484 26.85 49.16 -30.51
CA LEU A 484 26.86 49.77 -31.85
C LEU A 484 27.91 49.16 -32.79
N ARG A 485 28.73 48.19 -32.35
CA ARG A 485 29.81 47.64 -33.18
C ARG A 485 29.29 47.04 -34.47
N ALA A 486 28.20 46.26 -34.43
CA ALA A 486 27.62 45.66 -35.63
C ALA A 486 27.15 46.72 -36.62
N VAL A 487 26.45 47.77 -36.14
CA VAL A 487 25.98 48.88 -36.99
C VAL A 487 27.15 49.65 -37.59
N LEU A 488 28.18 49.96 -36.79
CA LEU A 488 29.36 50.69 -37.23
C LEU A 488 30.23 49.87 -38.20
N PHE A 489 30.42 48.56 -37.97
CA PHE A 489 31.15 47.69 -38.89
C PHE A 489 30.38 47.46 -40.21
N SER A 490 29.06 47.34 -40.15
CA SER A 490 28.21 47.28 -41.34
C SER A 490 28.33 48.55 -42.18
N LEU A 491 28.30 49.72 -41.52
CA LEU A 491 28.50 51.01 -42.17
C LEU A 491 29.91 51.12 -42.78
N ALA A 492 30.94 50.70 -42.05
CA ALA A 492 32.32 50.72 -42.52
C ALA A 492 32.53 49.79 -43.73
N LEU A 493 31.94 48.59 -43.73
CA LEU A 493 31.99 47.66 -44.86
C LEU A 493 31.23 48.22 -46.08
N ALA A 494 30.05 48.83 -45.87
CA ALA A 494 29.30 49.47 -46.94
C ALA A 494 30.10 50.63 -47.58
N LEU A 495 30.75 51.46 -46.77
CA LEU A 495 31.63 52.52 -47.25
C LEU A 495 32.85 51.97 -48.00
N LEU A 496 33.46 50.88 -47.53
CA LEU A 496 34.56 50.22 -48.22
C LEU A 496 34.12 49.66 -49.58
N ILE A 497 32.94 49.02 -49.64
CA ILE A 497 32.37 48.53 -50.91
C ILE A 497 32.13 49.71 -51.85
N LEU A 498 31.54 50.80 -51.37
CA LEU A 498 31.34 52.01 -52.18
C LEU A 498 32.65 52.63 -52.67
N ASP A 499 33.68 52.69 -51.81
CA ASP A 499 35.00 53.19 -52.16
C ASP A 499 35.69 52.31 -53.22
N THR A 500 35.59 50.99 -53.08
CA THR A 500 36.12 50.06 -54.10
C THR A 500 35.37 50.16 -55.44
N LEU A 501 34.04 50.34 -55.42
CA LEU A 501 33.24 50.59 -56.62
C LEU A 501 33.58 51.93 -57.26
N ALA A 502 33.78 52.99 -56.46
CA ALA A 502 34.22 54.29 -56.95
C ALA A 502 35.62 54.22 -57.56
N GLY A 503 36.56 53.51 -56.93
CA GLY A 503 37.90 53.25 -57.44
C GLY A 503 37.91 52.45 -58.75
N LEU A 504 37.03 51.46 -58.89
CA LEU A 504 36.84 50.71 -60.15
C LEU A 504 36.25 51.58 -61.27
N TRP A 505 35.37 52.52 -60.93
CA TRP A 505 34.79 53.46 -61.88
C TRP A 505 35.80 54.51 -62.36
N LEU A 506 36.54 55.13 -61.44
CA LEU A 506 37.63 56.08 -61.76
C LEU A 506 38.83 55.40 -62.44
N GLY A 507 39.09 54.14 -62.14
CA GLY A 507 40.16 53.32 -62.75
C GLY A 507 39.88 52.84 -64.18
N GLY A 508 38.76 53.26 -64.79
CA GLY A 508 38.47 53.01 -66.21
C GLY A 508 37.97 51.60 -66.53
N PHE A 509 37.67 50.75 -65.54
CA PHE A 509 37.21 49.37 -65.77
C PHE A 509 35.76 49.28 -66.31
N LEU A 510 35.03 50.40 -66.31
CA LEU A 510 33.71 50.57 -66.93
C LEU A 510 33.77 51.46 -68.21
N GLY A 511 34.98 51.76 -68.71
CA GLY A 511 35.22 52.54 -69.92
C GLY A 511 35.06 51.72 -71.21
N ARG A 512 33.97 52.01 -71.94
CA ARG A 512 33.60 51.55 -73.28
C ARG A 512 34.80 51.35 -74.24
N GLY A 513 34.89 50.15 -74.81
CA GLY A 513 35.78 49.85 -75.93
C GLY A 513 35.53 50.75 -77.13
N ARG A 514 36.62 51.27 -77.71
CA ARG A 514 36.64 51.75 -79.09
C ARG A 514 38.07 51.78 -79.64
N GLY A 515 38.30 50.89 -80.61
CA GLY A 515 39.16 51.12 -81.77
C GLY A 515 40.65 50.89 -81.61
N GLY A 516 41.23 50.10 -82.53
CA GLY A 516 42.63 50.26 -82.91
C GLY A 516 43.44 48.98 -83.06
N SER A 517 43.34 48.39 -84.25
CA SER A 517 44.34 47.57 -84.95
C SER A 517 45.81 47.73 -84.47
N GLY A 518 46.55 46.62 -84.39
CA GLY A 518 48.02 46.67 -84.44
C GLY A 518 48.75 45.54 -83.73
N ASN A 519 48.96 44.45 -84.47
CA ASN A 519 50.07 43.49 -84.42
C ASN A 519 51.16 43.68 -83.33
N GLY A 520 51.43 42.64 -82.51
CA GLY A 520 52.59 42.63 -81.63
C GLY A 520 52.64 41.44 -80.66
N LEU A 521 53.41 40.43 -81.04
CA LEU A 521 53.73 39.24 -80.25
C LEU A 521 54.72 39.59 -79.10
N ILE A 522 54.61 38.85 -77.99
CA ILE A 522 55.58 38.67 -76.88
C ILE A 522 55.60 39.74 -75.77
N GLY A 523 55.26 39.33 -74.53
CA GLY A 523 55.68 40.09 -73.34
C GLY A 523 55.00 39.80 -72.00
N ARG A 524 55.36 38.68 -71.36
CA ARG A 524 55.57 38.52 -69.91
C ARG A 524 54.45 38.84 -68.88
N LEU A 525 54.13 37.77 -68.13
CA LEU A 525 54.06 37.64 -66.66
C LEU A 525 52.95 38.34 -65.84
N ARG A 526 52.38 37.50 -64.94
CA ARG A 526 51.91 37.78 -63.55
C ARG A 526 50.65 38.65 -63.44
N SER A 527 49.59 38.31 -62.69
CA SER A 527 49.47 37.48 -61.50
C SER A 527 47.99 37.26 -61.08
N ARG A 528 47.70 36.04 -60.62
CA ARG A 528 46.77 35.64 -59.52
C ARG A 528 45.26 35.94 -59.61
N PRO A 529 44.43 34.88 -59.48
CA PRO A 529 43.31 34.91 -58.55
C PRO A 529 43.52 33.84 -57.47
N ALA A 530 43.93 34.29 -56.29
CA ALA A 530 43.75 33.55 -55.04
C ALA A 530 42.69 34.32 -54.28
N LEU A 531 41.48 33.78 -54.12
CA LEU A 531 40.49 34.17 -53.10
C LEU A 531 39.15 33.39 -53.24
N ILE A 532 39.17 32.06 -53.43
CA ILE A 532 37.96 31.22 -53.22
C ILE A 532 38.36 29.85 -52.65
N ALA A 533 39.12 29.83 -51.55
CA ALA A 533 39.51 28.58 -50.88
C ALA A 533 39.59 28.76 -49.35
N PHE A 534 38.54 29.32 -48.74
CA PHE A 534 38.46 29.42 -47.27
C PHE A 534 37.09 29.04 -46.68
N PHE A 535 36.28 28.21 -47.36
CA PHE A 535 34.94 27.86 -46.85
C PHE A 535 34.52 26.39 -47.09
N ALA A 536 35.43 25.43 -46.90
CA ALA A 536 35.06 24.01 -46.93
C ALA A 536 35.99 23.11 -46.11
N VAL A 537 36.04 23.30 -44.78
CA VAL A 537 36.59 22.31 -43.84
C VAL A 537 35.70 22.26 -42.60
N GLY A 538 35.22 21.06 -42.28
CA GLY A 538 34.41 20.72 -41.10
C GLY A 538 33.01 20.26 -41.50
N LEU A 539 32.53 19.05 -41.24
CA LEU A 539 33.00 18.01 -40.32
C LEU A 539 32.20 16.73 -40.68
N PHE A 540 32.84 15.71 -41.23
CA PHE A 540 32.25 14.37 -41.43
C PHE A 540 32.80 13.46 -40.33
N ALA A 541 31.97 13.07 -39.36
CA ALA A 541 32.37 12.15 -38.30
C ALA A 541 31.20 11.24 -37.85
N LEU A 542 31.41 9.95 -38.10
CA LEU A 542 31.09 8.78 -37.25
C LEU A 542 29.64 8.24 -37.18
N SER A 543 29.48 7.00 -37.66
CA SER A 543 28.36 6.08 -37.39
C SER A 543 28.84 4.91 -36.51
N PRO A 544 28.02 4.36 -35.57
CA PRO A 544 28.37 3.17 -34.79
C PRO A 544 27.68 1.88 -35.29
N SER A 545 28.25 0.73 -34.93
CA SER A 545 27.72 -0.64 -35.14
C SER A 545 27.35 -1.28 -33.80
N ALA A 546 26.27 -2.06 -33.74
CA ALA A 546 25.85 -2.84 -32.57
C ALA A 546 25.64 -4.33 -32.93
N SER A 547 25.95 -5.23 -32.01
CA SER A 547 25.68 -6.68 -32.08
C SER A 547 24.70 -7.11 -30.99
N PRO A 548 23.86 -8.15 -31.19
CA PRO A 548 22.88 -8.59 -30.21
C PRO A 548 23.40 -9.72 -29.30
N ALA A 549 22.97 -9.70 -28.03
CA ALA A 549 23.21 -10.74 -27.03
C ALA A 549 22.04 -11.73 -26.99
N ARG A 550 22.35 -12.99 -26.67
CA ARG A 550 21.47 -14.17 -26.65
C ARG A 550 21.19 -14.56 -25.19
N ALA A 551 19.93 -14.85 -24.85
CA ALA A 551 19.50 -15.24 -23.50
C ALA A 551 19.45 -16.76 -23.33
N GLU A 552 19.91 -17.23 -22.16
CA GLU A 552 19.99 -18.63 -21.72
C GLU A 552 18.65 -19.18 -21.19
N GLY A 553 18.46 -20.50 -21.36
CA GLY A 553 17.29 -21.26 -20.90
C GLY A 553 17.40 -21.73 -19.44
N GLY A 554 16.24 -21.82 -18.78
CA GLY A 554 16.11 -22.24 -17.39
C GLY A 554 16.18 -23.76 -17.15
N PRO A 555 16.30 -24.20 -15.89
CA PRO A 555 16.71 -25.56 -15.52
C PRO A 555 15.61 -26.61 -15.63
N SER A 556 16.03 -27.84 -15.95
CA SER A 556 15.22 -29.04 -16.13
C SER A 556 14.69 -29.64 -14.82
N VAL A 557 13.40 -30.01 -14.82
CA VAL A 557 12.70 -30.75 -13.76
C VAL A 557 12.99 -32.25 -13.89
N ARG A 558 13.26 -32.93 -12.77
CA ARG A 558 13.61 -34.36 -12.69
C ARG A 558 12.48 -35.29 -13.18
N ALA A 559 12.88 -36.36 -13.86
CA ALA A 559 12.03 -37.32 -14.60
C ALA A 559 11.04 -38.17 -13.76
N GLY A 560 11.09 -38.13 -12.43
CA GLY A 560 10.13 -38.86 -11.57
C GLY A 560 8.83 -38.10 -11.29
N ASN A 561 8.87 -36.77 -11.32
CA ASN A 561 7.69 -35.91 -11.08
C ASN A 561 6.82 -35.74 -12.33
N THR A 562 7.33 -36.14 -13.50
CA THR A 562 6.66 -35.92 -14.79
C THR A 562 5.48 -36.87 -14.99
N GLU A 563 5.56 -38.12 -14.53
CA GLU A 563 4.46 -39.10 -14.70
C GLU A 563 3.24 -38.81 -13.81
N SER A 564 3.47 -38.28 -12.60
CA SER A 564 2.38 -37.92 -11.67
C SER A 564 1.71 -36.60 -12.06
N ALA A 565 2.35 -35.78 -12.90
CA ALA A 565 1.77 -34.59 -13.51
C ALA A 565 0.90 -34.89 -14.75
N LEU A 566 1.02 -36.10 -15.35
CA LEU A 566 0.36 -36.46 -16.61
C LEU A 566 -0.93 -37.29 -16.41
N ILE A 567 -1.06 -38.00 -15.29
CA ILE A 567 -2.22 -38.87 -15.00
C ILE A 567 -2.60 -38.70 -13.53
N THR A 568 -3.88 -38.43 -13.25
CA THR A 568 -4.42 -38.35 -11.88
C THR A 568 -4.20 -39.67 -11.14
N ARG A 569 -3.60 -39.62 -9.94
CA ARG A 569 -3.36 -40.79 -9.08
C ARG A 569 -3.82 -40.51 -7.66
N LEU A 570 -4.30 -41.54 -6.96
CA LEU A 570 -4.51 -41.49 -5.52
C LEU A 570 -3.17 -41.76 -4.81
N ALA A 571 -2.92 -41.13 -3.67
CA ALA A 571 -1.70 -41.35 -2.90
C ALA A 571 -1.99 -41.89 -1.49
N TYR A 572 -1.06 -42.64 -0.93
CA TYR A 572 -1.05 -42.99 0.50
C TYR A 572 0.32 -42.75 1.13
N VAL A 573 0.30 -42.37 2.41
CA VAL A 573 1.53 -42.15 3.18
C VAL A 573 2.13 -43.47 3.62
N THR A 574 3.43 -43.64 3.37
CA THR A 574 4.21 -44.76 3.88
C THR A 574 4.45 -44.60 5.39
N THR A 575 3.93 -45.53 6.18
CA THR A 575 3.99 -45.48 7.66
C THR A 575 5.20 -46.21 8.23
N GLY A 576 5.86 -47.04 7.41
CA GLY A 576 6.93 -47.93 7.84
C GLY A 576 6.41 -49.23 8.48
N ASP A 577 5.10 -49.43 8.51
CA ASP A 577 4.44 -50.68 8.87
C ASP A 577 3.98 -51.40 7.60
N GLU A 578 4.67 -52.50 7.25
CA GLU A 578 4.45 -53.22 5.99
C GLU A 578 3.02 -53.72 5.82
N ALA A 579 2.36 -54.14 6.92
CA ALA A 579 0.99 -54.62 6.87
C ALA A 579 0.01 -53.49 6.54
N VAL A 580 0.20 -52.32 7.17
CA VAL A 580 -0.62 -51.12 6.94
C VAL A 580 -0.37 -50.52 5.55
N ASP A 581 0.89 -50.46 5.13
CA ASP A 581 1.28 -49.93 3.82
C ASP A 581 0.76 -50.84 2.70
N THR A 582 0.81 -52.17 2.88
CA THR A 582 0.22 -53.16 1.97
C THR A 582 -1.31 -53.03 1.91
N ALA A 583 -1.98 -52.90 3.07
CA ALA A 583 -3.42 -52.70 3.13
C ALA A 583 -3.85 -51.41 2.41
N SER A 584 -3.11 -50.32 2.60
CA SER A 584 -3.34 -49.02 1.95
C SER A 584 -3.18 -49.10 0.44
N ARG A 585 -2.10 -49.75 -0.03
CA ARG A 585 -1.86 -50.00 -1.46
C ARG A 585 -3.00 -50.80 -2.08
N SER A 586 -3.30 -51.98 -1.52
CA SER A 586 -4.35 -52.85 -2.06
C SER A 586 -5.73 -52.21 -1.99
N GLY A 587 -6.02 -51.46 -0.93
CA GLY A 587 -7.26 -50.72 -0.76
C GLY A 587 -7.45 -49.66 -1.84
N LEU A 588 -6.45 -48.79 -2.03
CA LEU A 588 -6.52 -47.75 -3.05
C LEU A 588 -6.49 -48.32 -4.46
N SER A 589 -5.77 -49.42 -4.73
CA SER A 589 -5.81 -50.07 -6.06
C SER A 589 -7.22 -50.62 -6.34
N GLY A 590 -7.88 -51.21 -5.34
CA GLY A 590 -9.26 -51.65 -5.46
C GLY A 590 -10.23 -50.49 -5.70
N LEU A 591 -10.04 -49.37 -5.01
CA LEU A 591 -10.83 -48.15 -5.24
C LEU A 591 -10.60 -47.58 -6.65
N THR A 592 -9.36 -47.53 -7.14
CA THR A 592 -9.01 -47.12 -8.50
C THR A 592 -9.72 -47.96 -9.55
N GLN A 593 -9.74 -49.28 -9.39
CA GLN A 593 -10.47 -50.18 -10.30
C GLN A 593 -11.98 -49.91 -10.30
N VAL A 594 -12.57 -49.66 -9.12
CA VAL A 594 -13.99 -49.33 -9.01
C VAL A 594 -14.30 -47.96 -9.62
N LEU A 595 -13.42 -46.97 -9.46
CA LEU A 595 -13.55 -45.66 -10.09
C LEU A 595 -13.55 -45.78 -11.62
N ALA A 596 -12.58 -46.50 -12.19
CA ALA A 596 -12.49 -46.73 -13.64
C ALA A 596 -13.69 -47.51 -14.18
N ALA A 597 -14.24 -48.46 -13.40
CA ALA A 597 -15.39 -49.24 -13.82
C ALA A 597 -16.73 -48.50 -13.72
N ARG A 598 -16.87 -47.53 -12.79
CA ARG A 598 -18.16 -46.91 -12.45
C ARG A 598 -18.26 -45.43 -12.80
N THR A 599 -17.15 -44.80 -13.16
CA THR A 599 -17.08 -43.37 -13.49
C THR A 599 -16.27 -43.17 -14.78
N ALA A 600 -16.28 -41.94 -15.33
CA ALA A 600 -15.44 -41.59 -16.48
C ALA A 600 -13.98 -41.28 -16.10
N LEU A 601 -13.64 -41.33 -14.80
CA LEU A 601 -12.28 -41.13 -14.31
C LEU A 601 -11.51 -42.43 -14.46
N GLU A 602 -10.34 -42.38 -15.10
CA GLU A 602 -9.38 -43.49 -15.20
C GLU A 602 -8.10 -43.13 -14.42
N PRO A 603 -8.06 -43.30 -13.08
CA PRO A 603 -6.87 -42.99 -12.32
C PRO A 603 -5.74 -43.99 -12.59
N GLY A 604 -4.50 -43.53 -12.51
CA GLY A 604 -3.34 -44.41 -12.51
C GLY A 604 -3.18 -45.22 -11.21
N GLU A 605 -2.17 -46.08 -11.17
CA GLU A 605 -1.83 -46.86 -9.97
C GLU A 605 -1.55 -45.96 -8.75
N PRO A 606 -2.01 -46.34 -7.53
CA PRO A 606 -1.80 -45.53 -6.34
C PRO A 606 -0.31 -45.32 -6.00
N ALA A 607 0.04 -44.10 -5.65
CA ALA A 607 1.40 -43.72 -5.29
C ALA A 607 1.65 -43.87 -3.78
N ALA A 608 2.78 -44.48 -3.42
CA ALA A 608 3.29 -44.48 -2.06
C ALA A 608 4.16 -43.24 -1.87
N ILE A 609 3.86 -42.40 -0.87
CA ILE A 609 4.56 -41.12 -0.67
C ILE A 609 5.18 -41.01 0.74
N ASP A 610 6.28 -40.27 0.82
CA ASP A 610 6.90 -39.76 2.03
C ASP A 610 6.71 -38.22 2.05
N PRO A 611 5.79 -37.70 2.89
CA PRO A 611 5.49 -36.27 2.95
C PRO A 611 6.69 -35.36 3.26
N ALA A 612 7.78 -35.89 3.84
CA ALA A 612 8.98 -35.10 4.04
C ALA A 612 9.76 -34.86 2.74
N LYS A 613 9.78 -35.86 1.84
CA LYS A 613 10.66 -35.89 0.67
C LYS A 613 9.93 -35.54 -0.62
N ASP A 614 8.73 -36.08 -0.79
CA ASP A 614 8.03 -36.05 -2.06
C ASP A 614 7.27 -34.72 -2.27
N GLU A 615 6.91 -34.47 -3.53
CA GLU A 615 6.09 -33.35 -3.94
C GLU A 615 4.61 -33.76 -3.89
N LEU A 616 3.80 -33.03 -3.12
CA LEU A 616 2.42 -33.39 -2.83
C LEU A 616 1.42 -32.74 -3.81
N ALA A 617 1.82 -31.67 -4.49
CA ALA A 617 0.96 -30.89 -5.37
C ALA A 617 0.34 -31.68 -6.55
N PHE A 618 0.86 -32.87 -6.85
CA PHE A 618 0.38 -33.72 -7.95
C PHE A 618 -0.81 -34.62 -7.57
N TYR A 619 -1.19 -34.69 -6.29
CA TYR A 619 -2.22 -35.62 -5.82
C TYR A 619 -3.46 -34.86 -5.35
N PRO A 620 -4.67 -35.16 -5.84
CA PRO A 620 -5.89 -34.52 -5.34
C PRO A 620 -6.28 -35.02 -3.93
N LEU A 621 -5.91 -36.27 -3.60
CA LEU A 621 -6.29 -36.96 -2.38
C LEU A 621 -5.13 -37.79 -1.84
N ILE A 622 -4.84 -37.63 -0.55
CA ILE A 622 -3.86 -38.41 0.19
C ILE A 622 -4.56 -39.21 1.30
N TYR A 623 -4.37 -40.52 1.32
CA TYR A 623 -4.80 -41.40 2.42
C TYR A 623 -3.66 -41.58 3.43
N TRP A 624 -3.91 -41.23 4.69
CA TRP A 624 -2.95 -41.35 5.77
C TRP A 624 -3.48 -42.26 6.89
N PRO A 625 -3.04 -43.52 6.94
CA PRO A 625 -3.38 -44.41 8.04
C PRO A 625 -2.54 -44.07 9.28
N ILE A 626 -3.18 -43.94 10.43
CA ILE A 626 -2.52 -43.61 11.70
C ILE A 626 -2.01 -44.88 12.38
N VAL A 627 -0.74 -44.85 12.79
CA VAL A 627 -0.04 -45.95 13.48
C VAL A 627 0.63 -45.38 14.73
N ALA A 628 0.02 -45.59 15.90
CA ALA A 628 0.44 -44.94 17.16
C ALA A 628 1.88 -45.27 17.60
N GLY A 629 2.42 -46.43 17.20
CA GLY A 629 3.77 -46.89 17.55
C GLY A 629 4.91 -46.31 16.70
N ARG A 630 4.61 -45.42 15.74
CA ARG A 630 5.62 -44.80 14.87
C ARG A 630 6.04 -43.41 15.38
N PRO A 631 7.23 -42.91 15.00
CA PRO A 631 7.61 -41.54 15.32
C PRO A 631 6.64 -40.52 14.72
N GLN A 632 6.39 -39.42 15.43
CA GLN A 632 5.63 -38.29 14.90
C GLN A 632 6.31 -37.74 13.62
N PRO A 633 5.53 -37.24 12.64
CA PRO A 633 6.11 -36.68 11.42
C PRO A 633 7.02 -35.49 11.75
N SER A 634 8.07 -35.31 10.95
CA SER A 634 8.94 -34.14 11.08
C SER A 634 8.17 -32.84 10.81
N GLU A 635 8.61 -31.71 11.37
CA GLU A 635 8.00 -30.40 11.09
C GLU A 635 7.94 -30.07 9.59
N ALA A 636 8.94 -30.49 8.81
CA ALA A 636 8.94 -30.28 7.36
C ALA A 636 7.80 -31.03 6.67
N ALA A 637 7.51 -32.27 7.10
CA ALA A 637 6.38 -33.06 6.60
C ALA A 637 5.04 -32.43 7.00
N ILE A 638 4.91 -31.98 8.25
CA ILE A 638 3.71 -31.28 8.74
C ILE A 638 3.45 -30.02 7.92
N ARG A 639 4.47 -29.16 7.68
CA ARG A 639 4.32 -27.94 6.87
C ARG A 639 3.91 -28.23 5.43
N LYS A 640 4.46 -29.28 4.80
CA LYS A 640 4.07 -29.68 3.45
C LYS A 640 2.62 -30.14 3.37
N ILE A 641 2.15 -30.86 4.39
CA ILE A 641 0.77 -31.35 4.47
C ILE A 641 -0.21 -30.22 4.77
N ASP A 642 0.19 -29.26 5.61
CA ASP A 642 -0.57 -28.01 5.81
C ASP A 642 -0.71 -27.23 4.49
N ALA A 643 0.41 -27.02 3.78
CA ALA A 643 0.40 -26.35 2.47
C ALA A 643 -0.44 -27.10 1.44
N PHE A 644 -0.38 -28.44 1.42
CA PHE A 644 -1.18 -29.29 0.56
C PHE A 644 -2.69 -29.10 0.82
N MET A 645 -3.11 -29.16 2.08
CA MET A 645 -4.50 -28.92 2.49
C MET A 645 -4.95 -27.50 2.12
N ARG A 646 -4.06 -26.51 2.24
CA ARG A 646 -4.39 -25.13 1.89
C ARG A 646 -4.58 -24.88 0.39
N ASN A 647 -3.82 -25.60 -0.42
CA ASN A 647 -3.86 -25.49 -1.89
C ASN A 647 -4.96 -26.36 -2.52
N GLY A 648 -5.97 -26.77 -1.74
CA GLY A 648 -7.14 -27.51 -2.22
C GLY A 648 -7.01 -29.04 -2.21
N GLY A 649 -5.90 -29.57 -1.70
CA GLY A 649 -5.74 -31.01 -1.51
C GLY A 649 -6.54 -31.54 -0.32
N THR A 650 -6.98 -32.80 -0.38
CA THR A 650 -7.68 -33.45 0.73
C THR A 650 -6.85 -34.56 1.35
N VAL A 651 -6.80 -34.60 2.69
CA VAL A 651 -6.14 -35.67 3.44
C VAL A 651 -7.17 -36.48 4.23
N ILE A 652 -7.18 -37.80 4.06
CA ILE A 652 -7.96 -38.73 4.87
C ILE A 652 -7.07 -39.27 5.99
N PHE A 653 -7.33 -38.88 7.23
CA PHE A 653 -6.71 -39.48 8.41
C PHE A 653 -7.57 -40.64 8.90
N ASP A 654 -7.04 -41.86 8.76
CA ASP A 654 -7.74 -43.07 9.18
C ASP A 654 -7.08 -43.67 10.42
N THR A 655 -7.76 -43.55 11.56
CA THR A 655 -7.32 -44.05 12.86
C THR A 655 -7.50 -45.55 13.02
N ARG A 656 -8.35 -46.19 12.20
CA ARG A 656 -8.59 -47.64 12.16
C ARG A 656 -8.96 -48.26 13.52
N ASP A 657 -9.47 -47.45 14.44
CA ASP A 657 -9.65 -47.79 15.85
C ASP A 657 -11.13 -47.96 16.25
N ALA A 658 -12.05 -47.94 15.27
CA ALA A 658 -13.49 -47.97 15.50
C ALA A 658 -14.00 -49.19 16.30
N GLN A 659 -13.23 -50.28 16.36
CA GLN A 659 -13.54 -51.46 17.17
C GLN A 659 -13.25 -51.24 18.67
N VAL A 660 -12.30 -50.37 18.99
CA VAL A 660 -11.82 -50.11 20.36
C VAL A 660 -12.36 -48.78 20.89
N ALA A 661 -12.53 -47.79 20.00
CA ALA A 661 -13.07 -46.48 20.32
C ALA A 661 -14.51 -46.57 20.84
N ARG A 662 -14.81 -45.86 21.93
CA ARG A 662 -16.16 -45.78 22.52
C ARG A 662 -16.59 -44.32 22.64
N PRO A 663 -17.84 -43.96 22.30
CA PRO A 663 -18.36 -42.61 22.54
C PRO A 663 -18.20 -42.20 24.01
N GLY A 664 -17.56 -41.05 24.27
CA GLY A 664 -17.29 -40.56 25.63
C GLY A 664 -16.23 -41.34 26.43
N GLY A 665 -15.59 -42.35 25.84
CA GLY A 665 -14.48 -43.08 26.45
C GLY A 665 -13.14 -42.35 26.36
N PRO A 666 -12.09 -42.85 27.03
CA PRO A 666 -10.73 -42.31 26.89
C PRO A 666 -10.26 -42.42 25.43
N PRO A 667 -9.44 -41.46 24.94
CA PRO A 667 -8.92 -41.49 23.58
C PRO A 667 -8.03 -42.72 23.36
N THR A 668 -8.16 -43.36 22.21
CA THR A 668 -7.34 -44.48 21.76
C THR A 668 -5.89 -44.04 21.52
N PRO A 669 -4.91 -44.96 21.48
CA PRO A 669 -3.53 -44.63 21.11
C PRO A 669 -3.43 -43.89 19.77
N GLU A 670 -4.17 -44.34 18.75
CA GLU A 670 -4.23 -43.74 17.42
C GLU A 670 -4.89 -42.35 17.46
N GLY A 671 -5.97 -42.19 18.24
CA GLY A 671 -6.61 -40.89 18.46
C GLY A 671 -5.72 -39.89 19.18
N LEU A 672 -4.94 -40.32 20.18
CA LEU A 672 -3.94 -39.48 20.85
C LEU A 672 -2.81 -39.08 19.90
N TYR A 673 -2.33 -40.03 19.10
CA TYR A 673 -1.31 -39.77 18.09
C TYR A 673 -1.78 -38.72 17.08
N LEU A 674 -3.00 -38.87 16.56
CA LEU A 674 -3.57 -37.92 15.61
C LEU A 674 -3.77 -36.55 16.24
N ARG A 675 -4.28 -36.46 17.48
CA ARG A 675 -4.44 -35.16 18.17
C ARG A 675 -3.11 -34.42 18.32
N LYS A 676 -2.03 -35.14 18.66
CA LYS A 676 -0.69 -34.55 18.76
C LYS A 676 -0.18 -34.05 17.41
N MET A 677 -0.45 -34.80 16.34
CA MET A 677 -0.09 -34.44 14.97
C MET A 677 -0.88 -33.21 14.47
N LEU A 678 -2.19 -33.17 14.74
CA LEU A 678 -3.07 -32.08 14.34
C LEU A 678 -2.85 -30.79 15.15
N ALA A 679 -2.32 -30.87 16.37
CA ALA A 679 -2.02 -29.68 17.19
C ALA A 679 -0.99 -28.73 16.55
N THR A 680 -0.20 -29.23 15.60
CA THR A 680 0.79 -28.46 14.83
C THR A 680 0.31 -28.06 13.44
N LEU A 681 -0.91 -28.44 13.06
CA LEU A 681 -1.54 -28.12 11.78
C LEU A 681 -2.65 -27.08 11.98
N GLU A 682 -2.88 -26.22 10.99
CA GLU A 682 -4.03 -25.32 11.05
C GLU A 682 -5.30 -26.04 10.56
N VAL A 683 -5.90 -26.85 11.45
CA VAL A 683 -7.11 -27.63 11.15
C VAL A 683 -8.36 -26.74 11.27
N PRO A 684 -9.28 -26.77 10.29
CA PRO A 684 -10.54 -26.03 10.39
C PRO A 684 -11.45 -26.61 11.49
N GLU A 685 -12.53 -25.89 11.83
CA GLU A 685 -13.56 -26.42 12.74
C GLU A 685 -14.12 -27.73 12.15
N LEU A 686 -14.24 -28.78 12.98
CA LEU A 686 -14.67 -30.11 12.53
C LEU A 686 -16.06 -30.44 13.04
N GLU A 687 -16.89 -31.04 12.19
CA GLU A 687 -18.17 -31.62 12.58
C GLU A 687 -18.32 -33.05 12.03
N PRO A 688 -19.15 -33.90 12.65
CA PRO A 688 -19.53 -35.17 12.02
C PRO A 688 -20.23 -34.90 10.70
N ILE A 689 -19.92 -35.69 9.67
CA ILE A 689 -20.47 -35.45 8.33
C ILE A 689 -22.01 -35.33 8.38
N PRO A 690 -22.57 -34.13 8.11
CA PRO A 690 -24.00 -33.95 8.20
C PRO A 690 -24.68 -34.57 6.98
N SER A 691 -25.94 -35.00 7.12
CA SER A 691 -26.69 -35.68 6.05
C SER A 691 -26.82 -34.83 4.78
N ASP A 692 -26.81 -33.51 4.94
CA ASP A 692 -26.90 -32.54 3.86
C ASP A 692 -25.54 -32.10 3.29
N HIS A 693 -24.42 -32.65 3.75
CA HIS A 693 -23.10 -32.40 3.17
C HIS A 693 -23.02 -32.87 1.70
N VAL A 694 -22.26 -32.17 0.84
CA VAL A 694 -22.14 -32.54 -0.59
C VAL A 694 -21.53 -33.95 -0.77
N LEU A 695 -20.55 -34.32 0.06
CA LEU A 695 -19.97 -35.68 0.10
C LEU A 695 -21.02 -36.80 0.15
N THR A 696 -22.18 -36.63 0.81
CA THR A 696 -23.21 -37.69 0.88
C THR A 696 -23.92 -37.93 -0.46
N LYS A 697 -23.75 -37.03 -1.43
CA LYS A 697 -24.40 -37.09 -2.75
C LYS A 697 -23.49 -36.67 -3.92
N ALA A 698 -22.17 -36.79 -3.73
CA ALA A 698 -21.18 -36.38 -4.73
C ALA A 698 -21.24 -37.24 -6.00
N PHE A 699 -21.49 -38.55 -5.89
CA PHE A 699 -21.74 -39.44 -7.02
C PHE A 699 -22.91 -40.39 -6.74
N TYR A 700 -22.80 -41.17 -5.66
CA TYR A 700 -23.87 -41.96 -5.07
C TYR A 700 -24.58 -41.20 -3.95
N LEU A 701 -25.83 -41.55 -3.68
CA LEU A 701 -26.51 -41.16 -2.45
C LEU A 701 -26.13 -42.15 -1.33
N VAL A 702 -25.46 -41.66 -0.29
CA VAL A 702 -25.00 -42.44 0.87
C VAL A 702 -25.32 -41.71 2.17
N ASP A 703 -25.86 -42.43 3.15
CA ASP A 703 -26.21 -41.83 4.45
C ASP A 703 -25.03 -41.84 5.44
N THR A 704 -24.11 -42.78 5.26
CA THR A 704 -22.95 -43.00 6.12
C THR A 704 -21.74 -43.44 5.30
N PHE A 705 -20.55 -43.33 5.89
CA PHE A 705 -19.28 -43.73 5.28
C PHE A 705 -18.67 -44.93 6.02
N PRO A 706 -19.24 -46.14 5.85
CA PRO A 706 -18.70 -47.34 6.49
C PRO A 706 -17.39 -47.74 5.82
N GLY A 707 -16.49 -48.31 6.62
CA GLY A 707 -15.29 -49.02 6.15
C GLY A 707 -15.38 -50.48 6.54
N ARG A 708 -14.27 -51.09 6.95
CA ARG A 708 -14.26 -52.42 7.57
C ARG A 708 -15.13 -52.45 8.83
N TYR A 709 -15.23 -51.31 9.51
CA TYR A 709 -16.11 -51.05 10.64
C TYR A 709 -17.22 -50.05 10.29
N THR A 710 -18.36 -50.15 10.99
CA THR A 710 -19.53 -49.26 10.85
C THR A 710 -19.77 -48.37 12.07
N THR A 711 -19.05 -48.62 13.17
CA THR A 711 -19.22 -47.96 14.46
C THR A 711 -18.49 -46.62 14.56
N GLY A 712 -17.50 -46.38 13.71
CA GLY A 712 -16.73 -45.14 13.69
C GLY A 712 -17.48 -44.02 12.97
N GLN A 713 -17.37 -42.82 13.51
CA GLN A 713 -17.92 -41.61 12.90
C GLN A 713 -16.89 -40.96 11.97
N THR A 714 -17.34 -40.49 10.81
CA THR A 714 -16.51 -39.73 9.87
C THR A 714 -16.73 -38.24 10.08
N TRP A 715 -15.64 -37.49 10.25
CA TRP A 715 -15.62 -36.06 10.51
C TRP A 715 -15.05 -35.32 9.31
N VAL A 716 -15.58 -34.12 9.08
CA VAL A 716 -15.20 -33.21 7.98
C VAL A 716 -15.16 -31.78 8.51
N GLU A 717 -14.69 -30.85 7.68
CA GLU A 717 -14.81 -29.42 7.96
C GLU A 717 -16.27 -29.01 8.20
N ALA A 718 -16.50 -28.19 9.22
CA ALA A 718 -17.80 -27.69 9.58
C ALA A 718 -18.35 -26.73 8.52
N LEU A 719 -19.57 -27.00 8.06
CA LEU A 719 -20.28 -26.13 7.13
C LEU A 719 -20.84 -24.89 7.84
N PRO A 720 -21.00 -23.76 7.13
CA PRO A 720 -21.73 -22.61 7.65
C PRO A 720 -23.14 -23.00 8.14
N PRO A 721 -23.66 -22.30 9.17
CA PRO A 721 -25.00 -22.57 9.68
C PRO A 721 -26.07 -22.35 8.59
N ALA A 722 -27.12 -23.18 8.62
CA ALA A 722 -28.19 -23.11 7.62
C ALA A 722 -28.90 -21.74 7.64
N PRO A 723 -29.26 -21.17 6.46
CA PRO A 723 -30.01 -19.91 6.39
C PRO A 723 -31.35 -19.97 7.12
N THR A 724 -31.73 -18.88 7.77
CA THR A 724 -32.93 -18.75 8.63
C THR A 724 -34.23 -18.53 7.88
N ASP A 725 -34.20 -18.20 6.60
CA ASP A 725 -35.39 -18.01 5.79
C ASP A 725 -35.93 -19.37 5.35
N GLY A 726 -37.19 -19.67 5.69
CA GLY A 726 -37.90 -20.92 5.41
C GLY A 726 -38.09 -21.29 3.93
N ALA A 727 -37.19 -20.87 3.05
CA ALA A 727 -36.99 -21.43 1.72
C ALA A 727 -36.64 -22.92 1.88
N GLU A 728 -37.59 -23.74 1.46
CA GLU A 728 -37.58 -25.20 1.33
C GLU A 728 -36.23 -25.91 1.48
N ARG A 729 -36.24 -26.95 2.32
CA ARG A 729 -35.20 -27.98 2.52
C ARG A 729 -34.25 -28.10 1.32
N ARG A 730 -33.15 -27.35 1.36
CA ARG A 730 -32.13 -27.40 0.33
C ARG A 730 -31.52 -28.82 0.32
N PRO A 731 -31.42 -29.48 -0.84
CA PRO A 731 -30.87 -30.84 -0.92
C PRO A 731 -29.44 -30.93 -0.44
N ALA A 732 -28.64 -29.86 -0.52
CA ALA A 732 -27.27 -29.77 -0.03
C ALA A 732 -26.94 -28.37 0.53
N ARG A 733 -26.07 -28.30 1.54
CA ARG A 733 -25.49 -27.03 2.03
C ARG A 733 -24.20 -26.72 1.26
N ALA A 734 -24.12 -25.50 0.71
CA ALA A 734 -22.91 -24.98 0.11
C ALA A 734 -21.90 -24.61 1.22
N GLY A 735 -20.69 -25.12 1.12
CA GLY A 735 -19.51 -24.61 1.84
C GLY A 735 -18.55 -23.98 0.83
N ASP A 736 -17.65 -23.12 1.31
CA ASP A 736 -16.76 -22.30 0.46
C ASP A 736 -15.63 -23.10 -0.24
N GLY A 737 -15.64 -24.44 -0.17
CA GLY A 737 -14.64 -25.30 -0.82
C GLY A 737 -14.83 -26.82 -0.68
N VAL A 738 -13.84 -27.58 -1.15
CA VAL A 738 -13.66 -29.02 -0.87
C VAL A 738 -13.11 -29.15 0.55
N THR A 739 -13.67 -30.02 1.39
CA THR A 739 -13.12 -30.23 2.72
C THR A 739 -11.65 -30.69 2.64
N PRO A 740 -10.70 -29.96 3.25
CA PRO A 740 -9.28 -30.29 3.15
C PRO A 740 -8.91 -31.51 4.00
N ILE A 741 -9.81 -31.92 4.92
CA ILE A 741 -9.55 -32.95 5.91
C ILE A 741 -10.77 -33.86 6.10
N ILE A 742 -10.53 -35.17 6.09
CA ILE A 742 -11.52 -36.19 6.46
C ILE A 742 -10.90 -37.05 7.56
N ILE A 743 -11.56 -37.19 8.71
CA ILE A 743 -11.08 -38.06 9.79
C ILE A 743 -12.06 -39.21 9.99
N THR A 744 -11.57 -40.44 10.01
CA THR A 744 -12.39 -41.62 10.25
C THR A 744 -11.63 -42.65 11.08
N GLY A 745 -12.35 -43.57 11.71
CA GLY A 745 -11.78 -44.76 12.37
C GLY A 745 -12.18 -46.07 11.70
N ASN A 746 -12.88 -46.00 10.57
CA ASN A 746 -13.58 -47.15 9.99
C ASN A 746 -12.68 -48.11 9.19
N ASP A 747 -11.38 -47.86 9.05
CA ASP A 747 -10.44 -48.69 8.28
C ASP A 747 -10.93 -48.86 6.83
N LEU A 748 -10.92 -47.75 6.09
CA LEU A 748 -11.43 -47.65 4.72
C LEU A 748 -10.59 -48.48 3.74
N ALA A 749 -9.26 -48.43 3.87
CA ALA A 749 -8.36 -49.17 2.99
C ALA A 749 -8.62 -50.68 3.03
N ALA A 750 -8.81 -51.26 4.21
CA ALA A 750 -9.13 -52.68 4.32
C ALA A 750 -10.49 -53.04 3.70
N ALA A 751 -11.46 -52.12 3.72
CA ALA A 751 -12.75 -52.32 3.07
C ALA A 751 -12.63 -52.37 1.54
N TRP A 752 -11.74 -51.55 0.97
CA TRP A 752 -11.54 -51.43 -0.47
C TRP A 752 -10.58 -52.48 -1.06
N ALA A 753 -9.85 -53.21 -0.21
CA ALA A 753 -8.78 -54.09 -0.65
C ALA A 753 -9.28 -55.41 -1.26
N PHE A 754 -8.93 -55.63 -2.52
CA PHE A 754 -9.16 -56.87 -3.27
C PHE A 754 -7.84 -57.52 -3.71
N SER A 755 -7.86 -58.84 -3.85
CA SER A 755 -6.81 -59.58 -4.54
C SER A 755 -6.87 -59.32 -6.04
N LYS A 756 -5.81 -59.69 -6.77
CA LYS A 756 -5.79 -59.63 -8.24
C LYS A 756 -6.89 -60.48 -8.89
N ASP A 757 -7.38 -61.50 -8.19
CA ASP A 757 -8.45 -62.39 -8.64
C ASP A 757 -9.86 -61.89 -8.25
N GLY A 758 -9.96 -60.68 -7.66
CA GLY A 758 -11.24 -60.05 -7.29
C GLY A 758 -11.83 -60.54 -5.95
N ALA A 759 -11.08 -61.30 -5.14
CA ALA A 759 -11.52 -61.76 -3.83
C ALA A 759 -11.17 -60.74 -2.71
N PRO A 760 -12.07 -60.43 -1.76
CA PRO A 760 -11.76 -59.48 -0.69
C PRO A 760 -10.61 -59.96 0.20
N LEU A 761 -9.66 -59.07 0.54
CA LEU A 761 -8.49 -59.41 1.37
C LEU A 761 -8.77 -59.42 2.88
N TYR A 762 -9.69 -58.58 3.36
CA TYR A 762 -9.99 -58.44 4.79
C TYR A 762 -11.48 -58.69 5.08
N PRO A 763 -11.82 -59.37 6.18
CA PRO A 763 -13.21 -59.58 6.59
C PRO A 763 -13.86 -58.29 7.11
N MET A 764 -15.14 -58.10 6.79
CA MET A 764 -15.95 -57.00 7.31
C MET A 764 -16.51 -57.35 8.68
N SER A 765 -16.59 -56.39 9.60
CA SER A 765 -17.11 -56.61 10.96
C SER A 765 -18.57 -57.09 11.00
N GLY A 766 -19.41 -56.64 10.07
CA GLY A 766 -20.81 -57.07 9.97
C GLY A 766 -21.06 -58.32 9.11
N GLY A 767 -20.03 -58.86 8.43
CA GLY A 767 -20.15 -60.02 7.52
C GLY A 767 -20.94 -59.79 6.22
N ASP A 768 -21.58 -58.63 6.05
CA ASP A 768 -22.46 -58.31 4.91
C ASP A 768 -21.69 -57.72 3.71
N GLN A 769 -21.92 -58.27 2.52
CA GLN A 769 -21.38 -57.75 1.26
C GLN A 769 -21.89 -56.34 0.96
N ARG A 770 -23.08 -55.97 1.45
CA ARG A 770 -23.64 -54.62 1.34
C ARG A 770 -22.77 -53.57 2.03
N GLN A 771 -22.15 -53.90 3.17
CA GLN A 771 -21.25 -52.97 3.88
C GLN A 771 -20.07 -52.59 2.98
N ARG A 772 -19.47 -53.57 2.31
CA ARG A 772 -18.34 -53.35 1.41
C ARG A 772 -18.75 -52.52 0.19
N GLU A 773 -19.91 -52.81 -0.40
CA GLU A 773 -20.47 -52.00 -1.49
C GLU A 773 -20.68 -50.55 -1.05
N MET A 774 -21.22 -50.31 0.16
CA MET A 774 -21.36 -48.96 0.70
C MET A 774 -20.01 -48.26 0.94
N ALA A 775 -18.99 -49.01 1.39
CA ALA A 775 -17.64 -48.47 1.52
C ALA A 775 -17.09 -48.01 0.17
N PHE A 776 -17.30 -48.78 -0.91
CA PHE A 776 -16.91 -48.36 -2.26
C PHE A 776 -17.67 -47.13 -2.74
N ARG A 777 -18.98 -47.06 -2.52
CA ARG A 777 -19.78 -45.88 -2.88
C ARG A 777 -19.30 -44.63 -2.13
N GLY A 778 -19.00 -44.76 -0.84
CA GLY A 778 -18.39 -43.70 -0.04
C GLY A 778 -17.03 -43.27 -0.58
N GLY A 779 -16.15 -44.22 -0.93
CA GLY A 779 -14.85 -43.94 -1.53
C GLY A 779 -14.96 -43.22 -2.88
N VAL A 780 -15.87 -43.64 -3.75
CA VAL A 780 -16.15 -42.96 -5.03
C VAL A 780 -16.64 -41.54 -4.78
N ASN A 781 -17.55 -41.33 -3.82
CA ASN A 781 -18.01 -40.00 -3.45
C ASN A 781 -16.87 -39.10 -2.99
N ILE A 782 -15.97 -39.59 -2.14
CA ILE A 782 -14.81 -38.82 -1.66
C ILE A 782 -13.96 -38.39 -2.86
N VAL A 783 -13.55 -39.32 -3.72
CA VAL A 783 -12.68 -39.00 -4.86
C VAL A 783 -13.33 -38.03 -5.84
N ILE A 784 -14.59 -38.28 -6.22
CA ILE A 784 -15.32 -37.39 -7.13
C ILE A 784 -15.50 -36.00 -6.51
N TYR A 785 -15.82 -35.91 -5.22
CA TYR A 785 -15.92 -34.64 -4.51
C TYR A 785 -14.60 -33.87 -4.55
N THR A 786 -13.46 -34.53 -4.28
CA THR A 786 -12.15 -33.87 -4.33
C THR A 786 -11.75 -33.37 -5.72
N LEU A 787 -12.20 -34.06 -6.78
CA LEU A 787 -11.86 -33.70 -8.16
C LEU A 787 -12.81 -32.68 -8.79
N THR A 788 -14.06 -32.61 -8.32
CA THR A 788 -15.11 -31.79 -8.95
C THR A 788 -15.53 -30.58 -8.12
N GLY A 789 -15.02 -30.45 -6.89
CA GLY A 789 -15.26 -29.26 -6.10
C GLY A 789 -16.69 -29.11 -5.60
N ASN A 790 -17.13 -27.86 -5.49
CA ASN A 790 -18.49 -27.47 -5.07
C ASN A 790 -19.49 -27.39 -6.24
N TYR A 791 -19.13 -27.80 -7.45
CA TYR A 791 -19.97 -27.72 -8.66
C TYR A 791 -21.40 -28.26 -8.47
N LYS A 792 -21.57 -29.36 -7.71
CA LYS A 792 -22.88 -29.94 -7.43
C LYS A 792 -23.73 -29.16 -6.42
N ALA A 793 -23.11 -28.37 -5.54
CA ALA A 793 -23.87 -27.43 -4.73
C ALA A 793 -24.39 -26.28 -5.60
N ASP A 794 -23.55 -25.76 -6.50
CA ASP A 794 -23.88 -24.62 -7.37
C ASP A 794 -24.99 -24.95 -8.39
N GLN A 795 -24.96 -26.14 -9.00
CA GLN A 795 -26.02 -26.57 -9.93
C GLN A 795 -27.42 -26.63 -9.30
N VAL A 796 -27.51 -26.95 -8.01
CA VAL A 796 -28.78 -27.01 -7.29
C VAL A 796 -29.33 -25.60 -7.02
N HIS A 797 -28.50 -24.56 -7.11
CA HIS A 797 -28.89 -23.16 -6.93
C HIS A 797 -29.28 -22.43 -8.23
N VAL A 798 -28.93 -22.97 -9.40
CA VAL A 798 -29.21 -22.33 -10.70
C VAL A 798 -30.69 -22.00 -10.92
N PRO A 799 -31.67 -22.88 -10.61
CA PRO A 799 -33.08 -22.55 -10.81
C PRO A 799 -33.55 -21.36 -9.96
N ALA A 800 -33.14 -21.30 -8.69
CA ALA A 800 -33.51 -20.23 -7.76
C ALA A 800 -32.82 -18.88 -8.07
N LEU A 801 -31.62 -18.92 -8.67
CA LEU A 801 -30.90 -17.73 -9.13
C LEU A 801 -31.50 -17.15 -10.41
N LEU A 802 -31.93 -18.01 -11.35
CA LEU A 802 -32.63 -17.59 -12.58
C LEU A 802 -33.99 -16.95 -12.27
N GLU A 803 -34.69 -17.42 -11.25
CA GLU A 803 -35.98 -16.86 -10.81
C GLU A 803 -35.84 -15.46 -10.19
N ARG A 804 -34.71 -15.17 -9.52
CA ARG A 804 -34.39 -13.85 -8.95
C ARG A 804 -33.83 -12.85 -9.97
N LEU A 805 -33.15 -13.32 -11.02
CA LEU A 805 -32.65 -12.47 -12.11
C LEU A 805 -33.73 -12.12 -13.13
N GLY A 806 -34.86 -12.84 -13.12
CA GLY A 806 -36.03 -12.59 -13.96
C GLY A 806 -37.10 -11.67 -13.34
N GLN A 807 -36.84 -11.07 -12.18
CA GLN A 807 -37.74 -10.11 -11.51
C GLN A 807 -37.19 -8.69 -11.53
#